data_AF-A0A7Y6YTH1-F1
#
_entry.id   AF-A0A7Y6YTH1-F1
#
_cell.length_a   1.000
_cell.length_b   1.000
_cell.length_c   1.000
_cell.angle_alpha   90.00
_cell.angle_beta   90.00
_cell.angle_gamma   90.00
#
_symmetry.space_group_name_H-M   'P 1'
#
loop_
_entity.id
_entity.type
_entity.pdbx_description
1 polymer ?
#
loop_
_entity_poly.entity_id
_entity_poly.type
_entity_poly.pdbx_seq_one_letter_code
_entity_poly.pdbx_strand_id
1 'polypeptide(L)'
;MNSRAIIGLVIFLISVLAVQSAWAERIAVRAGAHPGYGRMVFKWSLPVRYTAEIENGVLNVTFGEPAETSYNEVRTNLSKFIRSVSPSNGGRNLAIQLTEGDYGVRSFYTGSYLVIDIVGEPAPATSKPAPAPQPQASAPAPQPVQAAAPAQTQASVVPQSGPTIRVRKGEKGTHTRIVFDWPKKVDYKIGDYEQKTIVNFAEPAKYNFAAARRGLTGQVRGMRQNGSAVELTVTPGSRIKHFYVGNKVVVDVYRDRLAQKPAAPAETQVAQAAPAETQVAQATPAPQPTAPTPAPAPKPAPVAQPAPAQADEPPKPKAAPVAKVSEPEPLAEVAEATGPNAAGLASAFSLRFEFGEPVAAAAFRRSGSVWLVFDKQTEQDVQALAQKAGGAITNIEQLNIPRATVLRLEVADDFNPRPKREGLAWIFDFGKLPMIATQEINVEAQPFSPAGARLFMPVQEAGLAVPFQDPIIGDNLVVVPVIPLGHGVNTPRNYPQFDLLASAQGAAYVPKSDDLRVRTLQSGIEMTAASSLKLSDTGKKAVASAKIGGLRGITRIFDFDKWKIGDMDSYRHDRQEMEKAPAGLKGPRRDIARLNLARFYASHGMGPEALGVLDVMAAADPTKRDDPEFNALHGVANFLMARLDEAVKDFDHPDLAEKDEGAFWQAALQGAQGDLNGAAADLKRLAGVVRPYPPRLKFPLAMILAESALSIGDVRQAESYLEVLEAEGLTNRQADAVKFLRGRTKEISGDPDGAVVVYEEVENGNHRPSRARASLAKAELLLKHERINDKEMIEALEKLRFAWRGDDFEFNLLRSLGDMYVKTGNYRDGLRTLRQAATYFRQHPEAEAVTQEMIRIFEELYLASKADELPPVTAIALYDEFRELTPAGDKGDEMIRKLADRLAAVDLLREAAELLENQVQFRLSGQQKAQVGVRLAVVYLAAKKPKRAIRALKKSAQPNMPEEQIITRRHLEARAMIDMGQADKALMMLDEKEDETVAADMLRSEVYWNASDWRNASGVIRRLASAKGARRNKPLNEEQARLILNLAVAYTLGGNERGVGRVRADYGNAMEETALRDAFRLIASRENAGMLDPRTINQLIKPAENFSSFMTEYQERLKAGELSAIN
;
A
#
# COMPACT_ATOMS: atom_id res chain seq x y z
N MET A 1 21.03 57.98 25.28
CA MET A 1 21.70 56.66 25.28
C MET A 1 21.49 56.05 23.90
N ASN A 2 22.36 56.30 22.93
CA ASN A 2 23.77 55.87 22.74
C ASN A 2 23.83 54.58 21.92
N SER A 3 24.48 54.66 20.75
CA SER A 3 24.80 53.57 19.80
C SER A 3 25.48 52.35 20.44
N ARG A 4 25.85 52.42 21.72
CA ARG A 4 26.33 51.30 22.53
C ARG A 4 25.24 50.27 22.85
N ALA A 5 23.96 50.66 22.92
CA ALA A 5 22.87 49.71 23.20
C ALA A 5 22.58 48.79 22.00
N ILE A 6 22.72 49.30 20.78
CA ILE A 6 22.47 48.54 19.55
C ILE A 6 23.64 47.58 19.25
N ILE A 7 24.88 48.00 19.54
CA ILE A 7 26.06 47.13 19.42
C ILE A 7 26.03 46.02 20.48
N GLY A 8 25.55 46.30 21.69
CA GLY A 8 25.37 45.28 22.74
C GLY A 8 24.36 44.20 22.36
N LEU A 9 23.24 44.58 21.74
CA LEU A 9 22.21 43.63 21.30
C LEU A 9 22.70 42.74 20.14
N VAL A 10 23.50 43.30 19.22
CA VAL A 10 24.07 42.55 18.08
C VAL A 10 25.20 41.61 18.54
N ILE A 11 26.01 42.00 19.52
CA ILE A 11 27.03 41.10 20.09
C ILE A 11 26.37 39.98 20.90
N PHE A 12 25.29 40.27 21.65
CA PHE A 12 24.54 39.25 22.38
C PHE A 12 23.83 38.25 21.45
N LEU A 13 23.28 38.72 20.31
CA LEU A 13 22.67 37.85 19.30
C LEU A 13 23.70 37.00 18.53
N ILE A 14 24.95 37.46 18.41
CA ILE A 14 26.04 36.73 17.76
C ILE A 14 26.71 35.74 18.73
N SER A 15 26.75 36.01 20.03
CA SER A 15 27.27 35.06 21.04
C SER A 15 26.30 33.92 21.39
N VAL A 16 25.01 34.01 21.06
CA VAL A 16 24.03 32.91 21.22
C VAL A 16 24.02 31.95 20.01
N LEU A 17 24.81 32.22 18.96
CA LEU A 17 24.87 31.42 17.73
C LEU A 17 26.20 30.68 17.50
N ALA A 18 27.10 30.63 18.48
CA ALA A 18 28.33 29.85 18.38
C ALA A 18 28.74 29.28 19.74
N VAL A 19 28.26 28.06 20.04
CA VAL A 19 29.02 26.84 20.36
C VAL A 19 27.96 25.80 20.76
N GLN A 20 27.33 25.15 19.78
CA GLN A 20 26.77 23.83 20.04
C GLN A 20 27.96 22.87 20.08
N SER A 21 28.43 22.54 21.28
CA SER A 21 29.26 21.35 21.46
C SER A 21 28.42 20.15 21.06
N ALA A 22 28.66 19.63 19.85
CA ALA A 22 28.03 18.41 19.35
C ALA A 22 28.36 17.26 20.31
N TRP A 23 27.35 16.78 21.04
CA TRP A 23 27.49 15.62 21.90
C TRP A 23 27.72 14.39 21.04
N ALA A 24 28.74 13.60 21.37
CA ALA A 24 29.03 12.35 20.67
C ALA A 24 27.85 11.39 20.84
N GLU A 25 27.33 10.85 19.72
CA GLU A 25 26.27 9.84 19.78
C GLU A 25 26.86 8.51 20.26
N ARG A 26 26.24 7.88 21.26
CA ARG A 26 26.61 6.52 21.67
C ARG A 26 26.11 5.52 20.64
N ILE A 27 27.04 4.90 19.92
CA ILE A 27 26.72 3.96 18.85
C ILE A 27 27.14 2.54 19.22
N ALA A 28 26.40 1.55 18.74
CA ALA A 28 26.82 0.15 18.87
C ALA A 28 27.74 -0.22 17.70
N VAL A 29 28.91 -0.77 18.00
CA VAL A 29 29.85 -1.26 16.98
C VAL A 29 29.99 -2.77 17.09
N ARG A 30 29.81 -3.48 15.97
CA ARG A 30 30.05 -4.91 15.86
C ARG A 30 31.13 -5.17 14.82
N ALA A 31 31.94 -6.19 15.03
CA ALA A 31 32.90 -6.62 14.03
C ALA A 31 33.04 -8.13 13.97
N GLY A 32 33.33 -8.64 12.77
CA GLY A 32 33.49 -10.07 12.52
C GLY A 32 34.39 -10.33 11.31
N ALA A 33 35.28 -11.31 11.45
CA ALA A 33 36.10 -11.80 10.35
C ALA A 33 35.29 -12.78 9.48
N HIS A 34 35.35 -12.60 8.16
CA HIS A 34 34.77 -13.48 7.16
C HIS A 34 35.87 -14.02 6.22
N PRO A 35 35.59 -15.07 5.42
CA PRO A 35 36.51 -15.50 4.37
C PRO A 35 36.80 -14.36 3.38
N GLY A 36 38.04 -13.86 3.37
CA GLY A 36 38.52 -12.81 2.46
C GLY A 36 38.31 -11.36 2.90
N TYR A 37 37.58 -11.09 4.01
CA TYR A 37 37.43 -9.71 4.51
C TYR A 37 37.03 -9.66 5.99
N GLY A 38 37.40 -8.58 6.67
CA GLY A 38 36.92 -8.22 8.00
C GLY A 38 35.84 -7.16 7.92
N ARG A 39 34.72 -7.33 8.61
CA ARG A 39 33.60 -6.36 8.60
C ARG A 39 33.48 -5.66 9.94
N MET A 40 33.28 -4.35 9.90
CA MET A 40 32.87 -3.49 11.01
C MET A 40 31.51 -2.87 10.70
N VAL A 41 30.61 -2.82 11.68
CA VAL A 41 29.26 -2.28 11.54
C VAL A 41 28.98 -1.30 12.67
N PHE A 42 28.76 -0.04 12.33
CA PHE A 42 28.45 1.08 13.21
C PHE A 42 26.95 1.37 13.13
N LYS A 43 26.21 1.18 14.23
CA LYS A 43 24.76 1.47 14.28
C LYS A 43 24.53 2.90 14.77
N TRP A 44 24.06 3.75 13.89
CA TRP A 44 23.62 5.12 14.20
C TRP A 44 22.09 5.19 14.35
N SER A 45 21.59 6.21 15.04
CA SER A 45 20.16 6.53 15.15
C SER A 45 19.63 7.11 13.83
N LEU A 46 20.46 7.92 13.17
CA LEU A 46 20.25 8.47 11.83
C LEU A 46 21.55 8.31 11.03
N PRO A 47 21.51 8.07 9.70
CA PRO A 47 22.72 7.96 8.89
C PRO A 47 23.58 9.24 8.99
N VAL A 48 24.85 9.10 9.37
CA VAL A 48 25.80 10.22 9.47
C VAL A 48 26.70 10.29 8.24
N ARG A 49 27.23 11.48 7.93
CA ARG A 49 28.28 11.59 6.90
C ARG A 49 29.52 10.85 7.37
N TYR A 50 30.28 10.24 6.47
CA TYR A 50 31.56 9.64 6.83
C TYR A 50 32.53 9.59 5.64
N THR A 51 33.82 9.47 5.92
CA THR A 51 34.87 9.06 4.99
C THR A 51 35.59 7.83 5.55
N ALA A 52 36.07 6.94 4.69
CA ALA A 52 36.84 5.77 5.07
C ALA A 52 37.90 5.52 3.99
N GLU A 53 39.17 5.68 4.32
CA GLU A 53 40.29 5.57 3.39
C GLU A 53 41.49 4.87 4.04
N ILE A 54 42.22 4.09 3.25
CA ILE A 54 43.45 3.44 3.72
C ILE A 54 44.62 4.26 3.21
N GLU A 55 45.44 4.77 4.12
CA GLU A 55 46.66 5.51 3.80
C GLU A 55 47.80 4.98 4.68
N ASN A 56 48.94 4.64 4.05
CA ASN A 56 50.14 4.13 4.75
C ASN A 56 49.86 2.96 5.72
N GLY A 57 48.96 2.03 5.36
CA GLY A 57 48.59 0.89 6.20
C GLY A 57 47.71 1.25 7.40
N VAL A 58 47.11 2.45 7.41
CA VAL A 58 46.13 2.90 8.40
C VAL A 58 44.80 3.16 7.69
N LEU A 59 43.74 2.49 8.12
CA LEU A 59 42.38 2.82 7.73
C LEU A 59 41.89 4.01 8.59
N ASN A 60 41.82 5.19 7.97
CA ASN A 60 41.27 6.40 8.56
C ASN A 60 39.77 6.48 8.26
N VAL A 61 38.95 6.48 9.31
CA VAL A 61 37.50 6.69 9.22
C VAL A 61 37.13 8.00 9.91
N THR A 62 36.54 8.93 9.18
CA THR A 62 36.05 10.20 9.75
C THR A 62 34.52 10.22 9.71
N PHE A 63 33.86 10.36 10.85
CA PHE A 63 32.43 10.55 10.98
C PHE A 63 32.09 12.04 11.04
N GLY A 64 30.94 12.42 10.45
CA GLY A 64 30.40 13.77 10.46
C GLY A 64 29.85 14.18 11.82
N GLU A 65 29.45 13.19 12.63
CA GLU A 65 29.11 13.36 14.04
C GLU A 65 30.07 12.54 14.91
N PRO A 66 30.40 12.99 16.13
CA PRO A 66 31.30 12.24 16.99
C PRO A 66 30.64 10.93 17.44
N ALA A 67 31.37 9.82 17.38
CA ALA A 67 30.93 8.51 17.85
C ALA A 67 31.53 8.18 19.23
N GLU A 68 30.69 7.87 20.22
CA GLU A 68 31.15 7.34 21.51
C GLU A 68 30.90 5.82 21.56
N THR A 69 31.98 5.02 21.53
CA THR A 69 31.89 3.54 21.57
C THR A 69 33.23 2.89 21.97
N SER A 70 33.16 1.63 22.44
CA SER A 70 34.35 0.78 22.60
C SER A 70 34.70 0.09 21.29
N TYR A 71 35.99 0.05 20.95
CA TYR A 71 36.53 -0.63 19.76
C TYR A 71 37.26 -1.94 20.10
N ASN A 72 37.17 -2.41 21.34
CA ASN A 72 37.89 -3.62 21.78
C ASN A 72 37.41 -4.87 21.05
N GLU A 73 36.10 -5.02 20.84
CA GLU A 73 35.55 -6.13 20.05
C GLU A 73 36.02 -6.07 18.59
N VAL A 74 36.17 -4.87 18.04
CA VAL A 74 36.70 -4.66 16.70
C VAL A 74 38.14 -5.17 16.62
N ARG A 75 38.99 -4.78 17.55
CA ARG A 75 40.38 -5.24 17.64
C ARG A 75 40.49 -6.75 17.84
N THR A 76 39.67 -7.33 18.71
CA THR A 76 39.70 -8.78 19.01
C THR A 76 39.22 -9.60 17.82
N ASN A 77 38.05 -9.28 17.28
CA ASN A 77 37.40 -10.08 16.24
C ASN A 77 38.03 -9.90 14.85
N LEU A 78 38.71 -8.77 14.62
CA LEU A 78 39.45 -8.49 13.38
C LEU A 78 40.96 -8.51 13.55
N SER A 79 41.49 -9.18 14.57
CA SER A 79 42.94 -9.30 14.84
C SER A 79 43.78 -9.84 13.67
N LYS A 80 43.15 -10.50 12.68
CA LYS A 80 43.78 -10.92 11.42
C LYS A 80 43.96 -9.81 10.37
N PHE A 81 43.25 -8.69 10.53
CA PHE A 81 43.20 -7.57 9.59
C PHE A 81 43.70 -6.25 10.22
N ILE A 82 43.61 -6.11 11.55
CA ILE A 82 43.91 -4.85 12.25
C ILE A 82 44.80 -5.10 13.47
N ARG A 83 45.79 -4.22 13.68
CA ARG A 83 46.74 -4.19 14.81
C ARG A 83 46.22 -3.34 15.97
N SER A 84 45.68 -2.16 15.67
CA SER A 84 45.17 -1.24 16.68
C SER A 84 44.05 -0.38 16.13
N VAL A 85 43.24 0.19 17.03
CA VAL A 85 42.19 1.14 16.70
C VAL A 85 42.36 2.33 17.65
N SER A 86 42.59 3.51 17.10
CA SER A 86 42.86 4.74 17.84
C SER A 86 41.83 5.81 17.45
N PRO A 87 40.75 5.98 18.23
CA PRO A 87 39.85 7.09 18.05
C PRO A 87 40.57 8.42 18.39
N SER A 88 40.27 9.47 17.64
CA SER A 88 40.77 10.83 17.87
C SER A 88 39.66 11.84 17.56
N ASN A 89 39.90 13.11 17.89
CA ASN A 89 38.94 14.20 17.67
C ASN A 89 37.54 13.91 18.28
N GLY A 90 37.50 13.44 19.53
CA GLY A 90 36.26 13.16 20.26
C GLY A 90 35.38 12.05 19.65
N GLY A 91 35.98 11.09 18.94
CA GLY A 91 35.26 10.01 18.27
C GLY A 91 34.78 10.36 16.86
N ARG A 92 35.13 11.54 16.33
CA ARG A 92 34.93 11.85 14.90
C ARG A 92 35.92 11.14 14.01
N ASN A 93 37.15 10.90 14.45
CA ASN A 93 38.16 10.27 13.62
C ASN A 93 38.56 8.93 14.25
N LEU A 94 38.79 7.93 13.42
CA LEU A 94 39.21 6.59 13.83
C LEU A 94 40.38 6.16 12.95
N ALA A 95 41.57 6.08 13.53
CA ALA A 95 42.75 5.55 12.87
C ALA A 95 42.92 4.08 13.23
N ILE A 96 42.73 3.19 12.25
CA ILE A 96 42.83 1.74 12.42
C ILE A 96 44.12 1.26 11.77
N GLN A 97 45.11 0.89 12.57
CA GLN A 97 46.35 0.33 12.03
C GLN A 97 46.07 -1.06 11.47
N LEU A 98 46.31 -1.29 10.19
CA LEU A 98 46.13 -2.59 9.54
C LEU A 98 47.34 -3.50 9.83
N THR A 99 47.16 -4.82 9.73
CA THR A 99 48.27 -5.77 9.69
C THR A 99 49.08 -5.61 8.40
N GLU A 100 50.26 -6.24 8.28
CA GLU A 100 51.02 -6.21 7.03
C GLU A 100 50.29 -7.01 5.95
N GLY A 101 49.77 -6.31 4.94
CA GLY A 101 49.03 -6.87 3.80
C GLY A 101 48.48 -5.77 2.89
N ASP A 102 48.18 -6.12 1.63
CA ASP A 102 47.48 -5.22 0.71
C ASP A 102 45.96 -5.35 0.95
N TYR A 103 45.37 -4.32 1.55
CA TYR A 103 43.97 -4.31 1.96
C TYR A 103 43.22 -3.19 1.24
N GLY A 104 42.05 -3.52 0.70
CA GLY A 104 41.07 -2.55 0.24
C GLY A 104 40.07 -2.21 1.34
N VAL A 105 39.48 -1.00 1.28
CA VAL A 105 38.32 -0.64 2.11
C VAL A 105 37.07 -0.50 1.24
N ARG A 106 35.99 -1.14 1.67
CA ARG A 106 34.64 -0.97 1.11
C ARG A 106 33.70 -0.54 2.22
N SER A 107 32.94 0.52 2.01
CA SER A 107 31.99 1.03 3.00
C SER A 107 30.65 1.38 2.37
N PHE A 108 29.55 1.18 3.11
CA PHE A 108 28.18 1.44 2.65
C PHE A 108 27.20 1.53 3.82
N TYR A 109 26.03 2.12 3.59
CA TYR A 109 24.92 2.12 4.53
C TYR A 109 23.92 1.00 4.21
N THR A 110 23.38 0.37 5.25
CA THR A 110 22.17 -0.46 5.21
C THR A 110 21.21 0.05 6.27
N GLY A 111 20.19 0.82 5.90
CA GLY A 111 19.38 1.55 6.87
C GLY A 111 20.23 2.54 7.67
N SER A 112 20.18 2.48 9.01
CA SER A 112 21.00 3.30 9.90
C SER A 112 22.35 2.67 10.29
N TYR A 113 22.71 1.54 9.67
CA TYR A 113 23.97 0.84 9.92
C TYR A 113 25.02 1.24 8.87
N LEU A 114 26.11 1.85 9.31
CA LEU A 114 27.31 2.08 8.50
C LEU A 114 28.20 0.83 8.56
N VAL A 115 28.38 0.17 7.42
CA VAL A 115 29.22 -1.01 7.27
C VAL A 115 30.55 -0.62 6.64
N ILE A 116 31.67 -1.06 7.21
CA ILE A 116 33.03 -0.87 6.70
C ILE A 116 33.73 -2.23 6.65
N ASP A 117 34.04 -2.71 5.45
CA ASP A 117 34.76 -3.94 5.16
C ASP A 117 36.23 -3.64 4.83
N ILE A 118 37.14 -4.33 5.51
CA ILE A 118 38.57 -4.43 5.18
C ILE A 118 38.73 -5.70 4.36
N VAL A 119 38.90 -5.55 3.05
CA VAL A 119 38.99 -6.66 2.11
C VAL A 119 40.46 -6.99 1.89
N GLY A 120 40.89 -8.18 2.28
CA GLY A 120 42.20 -8.71 1.91
C GLY A 120 42.10 -9.50 0.61
N GLU A 121 43.15 -9.52 -0.20
CA GLU A 121 43.18 -10.42 -1.36
C GLU A 121 42.96 -11.89 -0.91
N PRO A 122 42.18 -12.69 -1.66
CA PRO A 122 42.05 -14.11 -1.40
C PRO A 122 43.41 -14.79 -1.58
N ALA A 123 43.79 -15.64 -0.63
CA ALA A 123 44.96 -16.49 -0.76
C ALA A 123 44.90 -17.28 -2.09
N PRO A 124 45.92 -17.18 -2.96
CA PRO A 124 45.94 -17.93 -4.21
C PRO A 124 46.24 -19.41 -3.95
N ALA A 125 45.57 -20.29 -4.70
CA ALA A 125 45.80 -21.73 -4.65
C ALA A 125 47.18 -22.09 -5.24
N THR A 126 48.10 -22.50 -4.34
CA THR A 126 49.27 -23.40 -4.48
C THR A 126 50.28 -23.22 -5.62
N SER A 127 51.50 -22.76 -5.28
CA SER A 127 52.81 -23.46 -5.51
C SER A 127 54.01 -22.62 -4.99
N LYS A 128 55.10 -23.32 -4.62
CA LYS A 128 56.34 -22.95 -3.88
C LYS A 128 57.41 -22.26 -4.79
N PRO A 129 58.64 -21.88 -4.33
CA PRO A 129 59.12 -20.79 -3.43
C PRO A 129 60.01 -19.68 -4.09
N ALA A 130 60.28 -18.63 -3.29
CA ALA A 130 61.21 -17.45 -3.28
C ALA A 130 62.59 -17.52 -4.03
N PRO A 131 63.45 -16.43 -4.16
CA PRO A 131 63.55 -15.19 -3.35
C PRO A 131 64.03 -13.83 -3.98
N ALA A 132 63.59 -12.70 -3.36
CA ALA A 132 64.32 -11.50 -2.83
C ALA A 132 65.28 -10.60 -3.72
N PRO A 133 65.77 -9.41 -3.25
CA PRO A 133 65.01 -8.14 -3.07
C PRO A 133 65.78 -6.81 -3.41
N GLN A 134 65.05 -5.75 -3.85
CA GLN A 134 65.22 -4.26 -3.58
C GLN A 134 66.61 -3.57 -3.80
N PRO A 135 66.84 -2.21 -3.66
CA PRO A 135 66.03 -1.12 -3.04
C PRO A 135 66.11 0.34 -3.64
N GLN A 136 65.33 1.25 -3.00
CA GLN A 136 65.65 2.67 -2.65
C GLN A 136 65.55 3.79 -3.76
N ALA A 137 65.23 5.08 -3.51
CA ALA A 137 65.21 5.92 -2.29
C ALA A 137 64.54 7.33 -2.50
N SER A 138 64.07 7.93 -1.39
CA SER A 138 64.29 9.34 -0.90
C SER A 138 63.62 10.61 -1.48
N ALA A 139 63.08 11.42 -0.55
CA ALA A 139 62.70 12.87 -0.58
C ALA A 139 63.94 13.81 -0.47
N PRO A 140 63.93 15.17 -0.18
CA PRO A 140 62.86 16.20 0.08
C PRO A 140 63.11 17.70 -0.39
N ALA A 141 62.07 18.58 -0.28
CA ALA A 141 61.97 20.06 0.06
C ALA A 141 62.91 21.19 -0.53
N PRO A 142 62.67 22.55 -0.42
CA PRO A 142 61.50 23.43 -0.12
C PRO A 142 61.26 24.66 -1.08
N GLN A 143 60.23 25.49 -0.78
CA GLN A 143 59.72 26.77 -1.38
C GLN A 143 60.70 27.99 -1.19
N PRO A 144 60.41 29.32 -1.47
CA PRO A 144 59.17 30.04 -1.91
C PRO A 144 59.34 31.29 -2.84
N VAL A 145 58.28 31.78 -3.53
CA VAL A 145 57.97 33.24 -3.66
C VAL A 145 56.50 33.50 -4.04
N GLN A 146 55.94 34.57 -3.47
CA GLN A 146 54.56 35.05 -3.51
C GLN A 146 54.25 36.09 -4.62
N ALA A 147 52.94 36.36 -4.74
CA ALA A 147 52.22 37.56 -5.21
C ALA A 147 51.65 37.53 -6.64
N ALA A 148 50.42 37.94 -6.95
CA ALA A 148 49.15 38.12 -6.21
C ALA A 148 48.01 38.21 -7.26
N ALA A 149 46.78 37.94 -6.81
CA ALA A 149 45.44 37.95 -7.46
C ALA A 149 45.13 39.17 -8.39
N PRO A 150 44.15 39.12 -9.34
CA PRO A 150 42.75 38.71 -9.05
C PRO A 150 41.94 37.95 -10.13
N ALA A 151 40.98 37.17 -9.61
CA ALA A 151 39.69 36.72 -10.17
C ALA A 151 39.59 36.31 -11.65
N GLN A 152 39.27 35.02 -11.90
CA GLN A 152 38.09 34.54 -12.65
C GLN A 152 38.21 33.03 -13.01
N THR A 153 37.07 32.31 -12.88
CA THR A 153 36.73 31.01 -13.52
C THR A 153 37.68 29.82 -13.35
N GLN A 154 37.39 28.91 -12.40
CA GLN A 154 37.96 27.55 -12.42
C GLN A 154 37.26 26.69 -13.48
N ALA A 155 37.98 26.45 -14.57
CA ALA A 155 37.62 25.54 -15.64
C ALA A 155 37.71 24.07 -15.18
N SER A 156 36.75 23.25 -15.61
CA SER A 156 36.72 21.80 -15.43
C SER A 156 37.95 21.13 -16.06
N VAL A 157 38.75 20.43 -15.26
CA VAL A 157 39.88 19.63 -15.75
C VAL A 157 39.35 18.35 -16.40
N VAL A 158 39.48 18.22 -17.73
CA VAL A 158 39.18 16.99 -18.48
C VAL A 158 40.45 16.12 -18.54
N PRO A 159 40.42 14.82 -18.21
CA PRO A 159 41.57 13.93 -18.32
C PRO A 159 42.07 13.81 -19.77
N GLN A 160 43.40 13.84 -19.98
CA GLN A 160 44.00 13.80 -21.33
C GLN A 160 43.96 12.40 -21.98
N SER A 161 43.88 11.31 -21.20
CA SER A 161 43.85 9.91 -21.66
C SER A 161 42.53 9.19 -21.32
N GLY A 162 42.11 8.23 -22.16
CA GLY A 162 40.90 7.41 -21.98
C GLY A 162 39.96 7.35 -23.20
N PRO A 163 39.07 6.34 -23.30
CA PRO A 163 38.10 6.24 -24.38
C PRO A 163 37.05 7.37 -24.32
N THR A 164 36.48 7.74 -25.47
CA THR A 164 35.36 8.68 -25.50
C THR A 164 34.04 7.94 -25.24
N ILE A 165 33.42 8.20 -24.11
CA ILE A 165 32.18 7.54 -23.67
C ILE A 165 30.98 8.37 -24.09
N ARG A 166 30.09 7.75 -24.89
CA ARG A 166 28.83 8.39 -25.29
C ARG A 166 27.87 8.39 -24.10
N VAL A 167 27.34 9.56 -23.77
CA VAL A 167 26.30 9.71 -22.74
C VAL A 167 24.97 9.98 -23.43
N ARG A 168 23.95 9.18 -23.10
CA ARG A 168 22.59 9.30 -23.64
C ARG A 168 21.62 9.63 -22.52
N LYS A 169 20.66 10.50 -22.80
CA LYS A 169 19.51 10.78 -21.94
C LYS A 169 18.27 10.18 -22.59
N GLY A 170 17.40 9.56 -21.78
CA GLY A 170 16.04 9.18 -22.19
C GLY A 170 15.05 9.55 -21.09
N GLU A 171 13.96 10.21 -21.46
CA GLU A 171 12.85 10.46 -20.54
C GLU A 171 11.91 9.25 -20.54
N LYS A 172 11.62 8.74 -19.34
CA LYS A 172 10.80 7.54 -19.14
C LYS A 172 9.69 7.85 -18.14
N GLY A 173 8.81 8.79 -18.50
CA GLY A 173 7.57 9.16 -17.77
C GLY A 173 7.75 9.55 -16.30
N THR A 174 8.13 8.60 -15.46
CA THR A 174 8.35 8.70 -14.01
C THR A 174 9.79 9.09 -13.62
N HIS A 175 10.78 8.92 -14.52
CA HIS A 175 12.19 9.20 -14.24
C HIS A 175 12.97 9.63 -15.49
N THR A 176 14.10 10.30 -15.28
CA THR A 176 15.10 10.59 -16.32
C THR A 176 16.20 9.54 -16.25
N ARG A 177 16.43 8.83 -17.36
CA ARG A 177 17.50 7.82 -17.48
C ARG A 177 18.72 8.40 -18.18
N ILE A 178 19.87 8.32 -17.52
CA ILE A 178 21.19 8.63 -18.08
C ILE A 178 21.94 7.32 -18.33
N VAL A 179 22.46 7.13 -19.53
CA VAL A 179 23.18 5.91 -19.92
C VAL A 179 24.59 6.27 -20.38
N PHE A 180 25.59 5.66 -19.74
CA PHE A 180 27.00 5.74 -20.10
C PHE A 180 27.39 4.50 -20.90
N ASP A 181 27.67 4.67 -22.19
CA ASP A 181 28.00 3.59 -23.12
C ASP A 181 29.50 3.23 -23.05
N TRP A 182 29.91 2.49 -22.03
CA TRP A 182 31.29 2.02 -21.91
C TRP A 182 31.59 0.86 -22.87
N PRO A 183 32.81 0.78 -23.46
CA PRO A 183 33.20 -0.33 -24.34
C PRO A 183 33.42 -1.65 -23.57
N LYS A 184 33.81 -1.57 -22.30
CA LYS A 184 33.95 -2.69 -21.36
C LYS A 184 33.27 -2.35 -20.03
N LYS A 185 32.93 -3.36 -19.24
CA LYS A 185 32.33 -3.16 -17.92
C LYS A 185 33.37 -2.47 -17.01
N VAL A 186 33.03 -1.29 -16.49
CA VAL A 186 33.88 -0.49 -15.60
C VAL A 186 33.22 -0.36 -14.24
N ASP A 187 34.01 -0.37 -13.17
CA ASP A 187 33.51 -0.10 -11.83
C ASP A 187 33.18 1.39 -11.66
N TYR A 188 32.12 1.68 -10.89
CA TYR A 188 31.71 3.05 -10.60
C TYR A 188 31.17 3.19 -9.18
N LYS A 189 31.31 4.38 -8.62
CA LYS A 189 30.67 4.82 -7.39
C LYS A 189 29.74 5.98 -7.72
N ILE A 190 28.57 6.02 -7.09
CA ILE A 190 27.61 7.13 -7.25
C ILE A 190 27.23 7.64 -5.87
N GLY A 191 27.13 8.96 -5.75
CA GLY A 191 26.76 9.60 -4.50
C GLY A 191 26.13 10.96 -4.73
N ASP A 192 25.29 11.39 -3.81
CA ASP A 192 24.61 12.68 -3.86
C ASP A 192 25.31 13.70 -2.97
N TYR A 193 25.57 14.87 -3.54
CA TYR A 193 26.23 16.00 -2.89
C TYR A 193 25.59 17.30 -3.37
N GLU A 194 25.00 18.09 -2.47
CA GLU A 194 24.44 19.42 -2.75
C GLU A 194 23.56 19.51 -4.02
N GLN A 195 22.50 18.69 -4.09
CA GLN A 195 21.58 18.62 -5.26
C GLN A 195 22.27 18.21 -6.58
N LYS A 196 23.45 17.61 -6.49
CA LYS A 196 24.16 17.01 -7.61
C LYS A 196 24.41 15.54 -7.31
N THR A 197 24.26 14.73 -8.33
CA THR A 197 24.65 13.32 -8.33
C THR A 197 26.00 13.20 -8.99
N ILE A 198 26.99 12.71 -8.26
CA ILE A 198 28.34 12.52 -8.75
C ILE A 198 28.52 11.04 -9.08
N VAL A 199 28.77 10.73 -10.36
CA VAL A 199 29.11 9.40 -10.84
C VAL A 199 30.62 9.35 -11.07
N ASN A 200 31.35 8.66 -10.22
CA ASN A 200 32.80 8.50 -10.35
C ASN A 200 33.14 7.13 -10.94
N PHE A 201 33.79 7.12 -12.10
CA PHE A 201 34.21 5.89 -12.77
C PHE A 201 35.67 5.56 -12.45
N ALA A 202 35.96 4.27 -12.25
CA ALA A 202 37.30 3.81 -11.87
C ALA A 202 38.35 4.00 -12.98
N GLU A 203 37.92 4.10 -14.24
CA GLU A 203 38.81 4.38 -15.38
C GLU A 203 38.62 5.80 -15.91
N PRO A 204 39.70 6.52 -16.28
CA PRO A 204 39.60 7.84 -16.87
C PRO A 204 39.00 7.75 -18.29
N ALA A 205 38.10 8.68 -18.60
CA ALA A 205 37.42 8.74 -19.89
C ALA A 205 37.03 10.18 -20.26
N LYS A 206 36.80 10.40 -21.56
CA LYS A 206 36.23 11.66 -22.07
C LYS A 206 34.74 11.47 -22.31
N TYR A 207 33.87 12.22 -21.65
CA TYR A 207 32.42 12.03 -21.81
C TYR A 207 31.84 12.96 -22.87
N ASN A 208 31.21 12.38 -23.88
CA ASN A 208 30.47 13.13 -24.88
C ASN A 208 29.01 13.33 -24.44
N PHE A 209 28.71 14.51 -23.89
CA PHE A 209 27.36 14.91 -23.46
C PHE A 209 26.50 15.51 -24.57
N ALA A 210 27.00 15.64 -25.81
CA ALA A 210 26.30 16.38 -26.87
C ALA A 210 24.90 15.81 -27.16
N ALA A 211 24.72 14.49 -27.06
CA ALA A 211 23.42 13.85 -27.22
C ALA A 211 22.52 14.02 -25.99
N ALA A 212 23.08 13.95 -24.77
CA ALA A 212 22.33 14.05 -23.52
C ALA A 212 21.93 15.48 -23.14
N ARG A 213 22.60 16.51 -23.70
CA ARG A 213 22.30 17.94 -23.48
C ARG A 213 21.21 18.49 -24.41
N ARG A 214 20.91 17.85 -25.55
CA ARG A 214 19.81 18.28 -26.43
C ARG A 214 18.48 17.92 -25.76
N GLY A 215 17.83 18.91 -25.14
CA GLY A 215 16.56 18.75 -24.42
C GLY A 215 16.74 18.42 -22.93
N LEU A 216 17.40 19.28 -22.16
CA LEU A 216 17.48 19.20 -20.69
C LEU A 216 16.14 19.55 -20.01
N THR A 217 15.10 18.76 -20.28
CA THR A 217 13.82 18.74 -19.55
C THR A 217 13.84 17.63 -18.48
N GLY A 218 12.90 17.59 -17.54
CA GLY A 218 12.83 16.53 -16.52
C GLY A 218 13.72 16.71 -15.27
N GLN A 219 14.12 15.60 -14.64
CA GLN A 219 14.72 15.60 -13.29
C GLN A 219 16.22 15.93 -13.27
N VAL A 220 16.92 15.75 -14.39
CA VAL A 220 18.35 16.10 -14.56
C VAL A 220 18.44 17.43 -15.30
N ARG A 221 18.86 18.48 -14.60
CA ARG A 221 18.93 19.88 -15.07
C ARG A 221 20.27 20.25 -15.68
N GLY A 222 21.31 19.46 -15.43
CA GLY A 222 22.65 19.74 -15.92
C GLY A 222 23.53 18.51 -15.86
N MET A 223 24.58 18.50 -16.69
CA MET A 223 25.63 17.49 -16.61
C MET A 223 26.96 18.07 -17.06
N ARG A 224 28.01 17.84 -16.27
CA ARG A 224 29.38 18.23 -16.61
C ARG A 224 30.36 17.17 -16.15
N GLN A 225 31.50 17.12 -16.82
CA GLN A 225 32.63 16.33 -16.37
C GLN A 225 33.45 17.18 -15.38
N ASN A 226 33.87 16.55 -14.29
CA ASN A 226 34.78 17.11 -13.31
C ASN A 226 35.85 16.05 -12.99
N GLY A 227 37.00 16.11 -13.68
CA GLY A 227 38.01 15.05 -13.62
C GLY A 227 37.52 13.72 -14.21
N SER A 228 37.68 12.61 -13.48
CA SER A 228 37.13 11.29 -13.82
C SER A 228 35.64 11.14 -13.48
N ALA A 229 35.05 12.13 -12.80
CA ALA A 229 33.67 12.08 -12.36
C ALA A 229 32.73 12.83 -13.33
N VAL A 230 31.50 12.37 -13.39
CA VAL A 230 30.39 13.03 -14.06
C VAL A 230 29.44 13.57 -13.01
N GLU A 231 29.28 14.89 -12.97
CA GLU A 231 28.36 15.59 -12.10
C GLU A 231 27.05 15.82 -12.84
N LEU A 232 25.95 15.25 -12.33
CA LEU A 232 24.59 15.46 -12.81
C LEU A 232 23.90 16.41 -11.84
N THR A 233 23.46 17.58 -12.31
CA THR A 233 22.61 18.46 -11.50
C THR A 233 21.20 17.90 -11.51
N VAL A 234 20.66 17.51 -10.36
CA VAL A 234 19.33 16.90 -10.25
C VAL A 234 18.35 17.83 -9.54
N THR A 235 17.06 17.58 -9.70
CA THR A 235 16.02 18.34 -8.99
C THR A 235 16.11 18.02 -7.48
N PRO A 236 15.94 19.00 -6.57
CA PRO A 236 15.99 18.73 -5.14
C PRO A 236 14.97 17.66 -4.73
N GLY A 237 15.40 16.73 -3.87
CA GLY A 237 14.58 15.59 -3.45
C GLY A 237 14.59 14.41 -4.43
N SER A 238 15.27 14.45 -5.58
CA SER A 238 15.30 13.31 -6.50
C SER A 238 15.92 12.04 -5.90
N ARG A 239 15.27 10.88 -6.11
CA ARG A 239 15.81 9.55 -5.74
C ARG A 239 16.53 8.94 -6.93
N ILE A 240 17.62 8.21 -6.68
CA ILE A 240 18.47 7.67 -7.73
C ILE A 240 18.53 6.16 -7.65
N LYS A 241 18.36 5.51 -8.80
CA LYS A 241 18.59 4.09 -8.98
C LYS A 241 19.64 3.89 -10.07
N HIS A 242 20.59 3.00 -9.88
CA HIS A 242 21.66 2.76 -10.84
C HIS A 242 21.94 1.27 -10.98
N PHE A 243 22.29 0.83 -12.19
CA PHE A 243 22.54 -0.59 -12.50
C PHE A 243 23.31 -0.74 -13.82
N TYR A 244 23.81 -1.96 -14.08
CA TYR A 244 24.45 -2.30 -15.34
C TYR A 244 23.44 -2.82 -16.38
N VAL A 245 23.66 -2.48 -17.65
CA VAL A 245 23.03 -3.14 -18.80
C VAL A 245 24.14 -3.56 -19.77
N GLY A 246 24.60 -4.80 -19.67
CA GLY A 246 25.82 -5.24 -20.34
C GLY A 246 27.05 -4.48 -19.83
N ASN A 247 27.80 -3.84 -20.73
CA ASN A 247 28.89 -2.93 -20.39
C ASN A 247 28.44 -1.49 -20.06
N LYS A 248 27.14 -1.17 -20.18
CA LYS A 248 26.62 0.18 -19.97
C LYS A 248 26.29 0.41 -18.50
N VAL A 249 26.52 1.63 -18.03
CA VAL A 249 26.08 2.07 -16.71
C VAL A 249 24.84 2.94 -16.87
N VAL A 250 23.76 2.58 -16.19
CA VAL A 250 22.48 3.26 -16.25
C VAL A 250 22.20 3.94 -14.90
N VAL A 251 21.82 5.21 -14.94
CA VAL A 251 21.45 6.03 -13.78
C VAL A 251 20.05 6.62 -14.02
N ASP A 252 19.08 6.15 -13.25
CA ASP A 252 17.70 6.62 -13.27
C ASP A 252 17.47 7.62 -12.14
N VAL A 253 17.06 8.82 -12.49
CA VAL A 253 16.76 9.91 -11.56
C VAL A 253 15.25 10.11 -11.50
N TYR A 254 14.65 9.67 -10.40
CA TYR A 254 13.24 9.80 -10.09
C TYR A 254 12.97 11.17 -9.46
N ARG A 255 11.80 11.73 -9.71
CA ARG A 255 11.31 12.88 -8.92
C ARG A 255 10.66 12.30 -7.68
N ASP A 256 11.11 12.67 -6.50
CA ASP A 256 10.40 12.25 -5.30
C ASP A 256 9.07 13.00 -5.23
N ARG A 257 7.97 12.24 -5.24
CA ARG A 257 6.60 12.73 -5.05
C ARG A 257 6.20 12.69 -3.56
N LEU A 258 7.10 12.28 -2.65
CA LEU A 258 6.79 12.19 -1.21
C LEU A 258 6.83 13.54 -0.48
N ALA A 259 7.22 14.63 -1.14
CA ALA A 259 7.02 15.99 -0.65
C ALA A 259 6.30 16.83 -1.72
N GLN A 260 5.01 17.08 -1.48
CA GLN A 260 4.07 17.96 -2.20
C GLN A 260 3.14 17.30 -3.26
N LYS A 261 1.86 17.65 -3.10
CA LYS A 261 0.70 17.40 -3.95
C LYS A 261 1.02 17.61 -5.45
N PRO A 262 0.50 16.79 -6.37
CA PRO A 262 0.76 16.96 -7.80
C PRO A 262 0.28 18.34 -8.30
N ALA A 263 1.16 19.07 -8.97
CA ALA A 263 0.75 20.10 -9.93
C ALA A 263 0.14 19.40 -11.16
N ALA A 264 -0.91 20.01 -11.72
CA ALA A 264 -1.62 19.50 -12.90
C ALA A 264 -0.66 19.25 -14.09
N PRO A 265 -0.95 18.25 -14.96
CA PRO A 265 -0.10 17.96 -16.10
C PRO A 265 -0.01 19.17 -17.05
N ALA A 266 1.22 19.53 -17.43
CA ALA A 266 1.46 20.44 -18.53
C ALA A 266 1.15 19.73 -19.85
N GLU A 267 0.20 20.27 -20.62
CA GLU A 267 -0.04 19.91 -22.01
C GLU A 267 1.24 20.13 -22.81
N THR A 268 1.82 19.04 -23.35
CA THR A 268 2.81 19.16 -24.41
C THR A 268 2.09 19.00 -25.74
N GLN A 269 1.96 20.12 -26.43
CA GLN A 269 1.52 20.22 -27.82
C GLN A 269 2.37 19.31 -28.71
N VAL A 270 1.71 18.42 -29.44
CA VAL A 270 2.30 17.78 -30.61
C VAL A 270 1.86 18.60 -31.81
N ALA A 271 2.84 19.18 -32.50
CA ALA A 271 2.65 19.89 -33.76
C ALA A 271 2.00 18.97 -34.80
N GLN A 272 0.78 19.32 -35.23
CA GLN A 272 0.19 18.85 -36.47
C GLN A 272 0.46 19.88 -37.56
N ALA A 273 0.98 19.40 -38.69
CA ALA A 273 1.15 20.17 -39.91
C ALA A 273 -0.23 20.61 -40.43
N ALA A 274 -0.34 21.89 -40.79
CA ALA A 274 -1.49 22.44 -41.50
C ALA A 274 -1.67 21.77 -42.88
N PRO A 275 -2.91 21.76 -43.39
CA PRO A 275 -3.22 22.79 -44.37
C PRO A 275 -4.57 23.50 -44.16
N ALA A 276 -4.50 24.81 -44.39
CA ALA A 276 -5.46 25.72 -45.04
C ALA A 276 -6.97 25.66 -44.74
N GLU A 277 -7.46 26.84 -44.35
CA GLU A 277 -8.83 27.25 -44.06
C GLU A 277 -9.82 27.11 -45.23
N THR A 278 -11.11 26.91 -44.90
CA THR A 278 -12.18 27.78 -45.41
C THR A 278 -13.32 27.87 -44.37
N GLN A 279 -13.79 29.11 -44.18
CA GLN A 279 -14.85 29.62 -43.28
C GLN A 279 -16.22 28.94 -43.55
N VAL A 280 -17.25 28.97 -42.68
CA VAL A 280 -18.25 30.07 -42.57
C VAL A 280 -19.02 30.09 -41.22
N ALA A 281 -19.19 31.32 -40.70
CA ALA A 281 -20.25 31.97 -39.91
C ALA A 281 -21.20 31.25 -38.91
N GLN A 282 -21.11 31.74 -37.66
CA GLN A 282 -22.14 32.35 -36.79
C GLN A 282 -23.62 31.91 -36.89
N ALA A 283 -24.16 31.48 -35.74
CA ALA A 283 -25.51 31.81 -35.28
C ALA A 283 -25.54 31.95 -33.74
N THR A 284 -26.03 33.10 -33.25
CA THR A 284 -26.55 33.37 -31.89
C THR A 284 -28.10 33.34 -32.00
N PRO A 285 -28.95 33.23 -30.94
CA PRO A 285 -28.70 33.51 -29.52
C PRO A 285 -29.39 32.57 -28.49
N ALA A 286 -29.17 32.89 -27.20
CA ALA A 286 -29.66 32.26 -25.96
C ALA A 286 -31.21 32.18 -25.83
N PRO A 287 -31.79 31.44 -24.85
CA PRO A 287 -31.75 31.87 -23.44
C PRO A 287 -31.53 30.75 -22.40
N GLN A 288 -30.81 31.09 -21.33
CA GLN A 288 -30.81 30.35 -20.06
C GLN A 288 -32.17 30.49 -19.35
N PRO A 289 -32.71 29.41 -18.77
CA PRO A 289 -33.61 29.49 -17.63
C PRO A 289 -32.85 29.31 -16.31
N THR A 290 -32.91 30.37 -15.52
CA THR A 290 -32.89 30.46 -14.06
C THR A 290 -32.88 29.15 -13.25
N ALA A 291 -31.88 29.03 -12.39
CA ALA A 291 -31.85 28.11 -11.25
C ALA A 291 -32.96 28.43 -10.23
N PRO A 292 -33.70 27.43 -9.71
CA PRO A 292 -34.51 27.61 -8.52
C PRO A 292 -33.66 27.44 -7.25
N THR A 293 -33.78 28.43 -6.37
CA THR A 293 -33.35 28.44 -4.96
C THR A 293 -33.83 27.20 -4.21
N PRO A 294 -33.02 26.57 -3.34
CA PRO A 294 -33.46 25.45 -2.53
C PRO A 294 -34.39 25.91 -1.40
N ALA A 295 -35.57 25.31 -1.33
CA ALA A 295 -36.46 25.38 -0.17
C ALA A 295 -35.93 24.49 0.99
N PRO A 296 -36.26 24.83 2.25
CA PRO A 296 -35.53 24.39 3.43
C PRO A 296 -35.91 22.98 3.89
N ALA A 297 -34.92 22.25 4.39
CA ALA A 297 -35.05 20.92 4.98
C ALA A 297 -36.02 20.90 6.18
N PRO A 298 -36.85 19.84 6.34
CA PRO A 298 -37.75 19.72 7.47
C PRO A 298 -37.01 19.37 8.77
N LYS A 299 -37.34 20.13 9.83
CA LYS A 299 -36.93 19.87 11.21
C LYS A 299 -37.60 18.58 11.75
N PRO A 300 -36.90 17.75 12.53
CA PRO A 300 -37.53 16.70 13.34
C PRO A 300 -38.26 17.33 14.53
N ALA A 301 -39.49 16.88 14.79
CA ALA A 301 -40.27 17.17 15.99
C ALA A 301 -39.97 16.14 17.11
N PRO A 302 -40.28 16.46 18.38
CA PRO A 302 -39.50 16.07 19.55
C PRO A 302 -39.99 14.79 20.22
N VAL A 303 -39.08 14.03 20.80
CA VAL A 303 -39.41 12.95 21.75
C VAL A 303 -39.27 13.49 23.17
N ALA A 304 -40.33 13.27 23.94
CA ALA A 304 -40.56 13.80 25.27
C ALA A 304 -39.63 13.21 26.35
N GLN A 305 -39.16 14.08 27.25
CA GLN A 305 -38.66 13.72 28.57
C GLN A 305 -39.81 13.55 29.56
N PRO A 306 -39.72 12.62 30.51
CA PRO A 306 -40.33 12.75 31.82
C PRO A 306 -39.27 13.08 32.89
N ALA A 307 -39.59 14.03 33.77
CA ALA A 307 -38.85 14.39 34.98
C ALA A 307 -39.47 13.68 36.23
N PRO A 308 -38.95 13.82 37.47
CA PRO A 308 -38.33 12.73 38.24
C PRO A 308 -39.03 12.38 39.57
N ALA A 309 -38.68 11.23 40.16
CA ALA A 309 -38.91 10.91 41.59
C ALA A 309 -37.82 9.96 42.15
N GLN A 310 -37.38 10.26 43.39
CA GLN A 310 -36.40 9.58 44.27
C GLN A 310 -36.92 8.19 44.74
N ALA A 311 -36.23 7.22 45.38
CA ALA A 311 -34.99 7.03 46.17
C ALA A 311 -34.53 5.54 45.96
N ASP A 312 -33.32 5.04 46.23
CA ASP A 312 -32.53 4.98 47.48
C ASP A 312 -31.04 4.68 47.16
N GLU A 313 -30.14 5.13 48.05
CA GLU A 313 -28.67 4.99 48.03
C GLU A 313 -28.21 3.81 48.93
N PRO A 314 -26.96 3.30 48.81
CA PRO A 314 -26.00 3.49 49.92
C PRO A 314 -24.50 3.54 49.44
N PRO A 315 -23.50 3.80 50.31
CA PRO A 315 -23.16 5.12 50.82
C PRO A 315 -21.67 5.48 50.66
N LYS A 316 -21.37 6.79 50.68
CA LYS A 316 -20.07 7.34 51.12
C LYS A 316 -20.26 8.12 52.43
N PRO A 317 -19.29 8.10 53.34
CA PRO A 317 -19.07 9.20 54.29
C PRO A 317 -17.64 9.77 54.15
N LYS A 318 -17.28 11.01 54.46
CA LYS A 318 -17.96 12.28 54.82
C LYS A 318 -16.85 13.36 54.76
N ALA A 319 -17.20 14.58 54.35
CA ALA A 319 -16.41 15.82 54.56
C ALA A 319 -16.52 16.27 56.04
N ALA A 320 -15.68 17.15 56.61
CA ALA A 320 -15.55 18.61 56.39
C ALA A 320 -14.66 19.21 57.53
N PRO A 321 -14.48 20.55 57.75
CA PRO A 321 -14.52 21.75 56.90
C PRO A 321 -13.33 22.75 57.11
N VAL A 322 -13.46 23.90 56.43
CA VAL A 322 -12.65 25.11 56.14
C VAL A 322 -12.43 26.12 57.30
N ALA A 323 -11.33 26.90 57.28
CA ALA A 323 -11.29 28.33 57.73
C ALA A 323 -10.14 29.16 57.10
N LYS A 324 -10.31 30.51 57.09
CA LYS A 324 -9.83 31.55 56.14
C LYS A 324 -8.49 32.28 56.44
N VAL A 325 -7.83 32.71 55.34
CA VAL A 325 -7.18 34.00 54.95
C VAL A 325 -6.59 34.97 56.01
N SER A 326 -5.30 35.34 55.84
CA SER A 326 -4.78 36.74 55.91
C SER A 326 -3.32 36.84 55.41
N GLU A 327 -3.06 37.81 54.52
CA GLU A 327 -1.77 38.46 54.13
C GLU A 327 -1.84 39.95 54.59
N PRO A 328 -0.79 40.83 54.60
CA PRO A 328 0.36 40.87 53.67
C PRO A 328 1.78 41.33 54.20
N GLU A 329 2.82 40.96 53.42
CA GLU A 329 4.07 41.67 52.98
C GLU A 329 5.14 42.30 53.95
N PRO A 330 6.41 42.59 53.51
CA PRO A 330 7.07 42.33 52.20
C PRO A 330 8.60 41.94 52.17
N LEU A 331 9.06 41.62 50.95
CA LEU A 331 10.37 41.86 50.28
C LEU A 331 11.64 41.05 50.64
N ALA A 332 12.05 40.16 49.71
CA ALA A 332 13.32 40.28 48.97
C ALA A 332 13.37 39.35 47.74
N GLU A 333 13.70 39.92 46.58
CA GLU A 333 14.06 39.27 45.31
C GLU A 333 15.29 38.35 45.43
N VAL A 334 15.38 37.29 44.61
CA VAL A 334 16.37 37.10 43.52
C VAL A 334 15.93 35.89 42.64
N ALA A 335 16.01 36.07 41.32
CA ALA A 335 15.84 35.10 40.22
C ALA A 335 16.86 33.92 40.31
N GLU A 336 16.74 32.76 39.67
CA GLU A 336 16.62 32.51 38.23
C GLU A 336 16.47 30.98 37.97
N ALA A 337 15.99 30.62 36.78
CA ALA A 337 15.39 29.33 36.42
C ALA A 337 16.36 28.31 35.79
N THR A 338 16.08 27.00 35.99
CA THR A 338 16.49 25.91 35.07
C THR A 338 15.46 24.75 35.03
N GLY A 339 14.87 24.49 33.86
CA GLY A 339 14.47 23.17 33.31
C GLY A 339 13.30 22.37 33.95
N PRO A 340 12.31 21.87 33.16
CA PRO A 340 11.15 21.15 33.66
C PRO A 340 11.47 19.67 33.93
N ASN A 341 12.13 19.40 35.06
CA ASN A 341 11.96 18.23 35.94
C ASN A 341 12.89 18.32 37.18
N ALA A 342 13.02 19.52 37.76
CA ALA A 342 13.70 19.74 39.03
C ALA A 342 12.96 20.75 39.93
N ALA A 343 11.65 20.89 39.76
CA ALA A 343 10.82 21.71 40.64
C ALA A 343 10.15 20.80 41.69
N GLY A 344 10.81 20.67 42.84
CA GLY A 344 10.22 20.12 44.05
C GLY A 344 10.93 18.91 44.64
N LEU A 345 12.20 19.06 45.02
CA LEU A 345 12.87 18.24 46.05
C LEU A 345 14.19 18.95 46.41
N ALA A 346 14.14 19.90 47.35
CA ALA A 346 15.35 20.54 47.86
C ALA A 346 16.24 19.48 48.53
N SER A 347 17.52 19.42 48.14
CA SER A 347 18.52 18.69 48.93
C SER A 347 18.67 19.39 50.28
N ALA A 348 18.50 18.66 51.36
CA ALA A 348 18.62 19.19 52.71
C ALA A 348 20.09 19.41 53.11
N PHE A 349 21.00 18.57 52.63
CA PHE A 349 22.45 18.72 52.82
C PHE A 349 23.22 17.97 51.73
N SER A 350 24.51 18.28 51.58
CA SER A 350 25.40 17.61 50.62
C SER A 350 26.68 17.17 51.31
N LEU A 351 27.11 15.93 51.05
CA LEU A 351 28.39 15.41 51.50
C LEU A 351 29.35 15.36 50.32
N ARG A 352 30.53 15.97 50.47
CA ARG A 352 31.59 16.01 49.45
C ARG A 352 32.78 15.18 49.90
N PHE A 353 33.21 14.29 49.03
CA PHE A 353 34.34 13.37 49.20
C PHE A 353 35.37 13.66 48.12
N GLU A 354 36.57 14.06 48.52
CA GLU A 354 37.64 14.44 47.60
C GLU A 354 38.65 13.32 47.45
N PHE A 355 39.06 13.06 46.20
CA PHE A 355 40.03 12.03 45.87
C PHE A 355 41.10 12.57 44.93
N GLY A 356 42.34 12.10 45.07
CA GLY A 356 43.46 12.47 44.20
C GLY A 356 43.53 11.66 42.88
N GLU A 357 42.67 10.67 42.73
CA GLU A 357 42.58 9.78 41.56
C GLU A 357 41.12 9.44 41.23
N PRO A 358 40.80 8.89 40.05
CA PRO A 358 39.47 8.41 39.74
C PRO A 358 39.06 7.27 40.70
N VAL A 359 37.96 7.46 41.41
CA VAL A 359 37.38 6.49 42.36
C VAL A 359 35.98 6.12 41.91
N ALA A 360 35.65 4.82 41.95
CA ALA A 360 34.30 4.33 41.70
C ALA A 360 33.48 4.43 42.98
N ALA A 361 32.19 4.74 42.87
CA ALA A 361 31.29 4.86 44.02
C ALA A 361 30.06 3.95 43.88
N ALA A 362 29.47 3.59 45.01
CA ALA A 362 28.13 3.01 45.13
C ALA A 362 27.37 3.67 46.28
N ALA A 363 26.06 3.81 46.11
CA ALA A 363 25.16 4.38 47.09
C ALA A 363 23.82 3.62 47.10
N PHE A 364 23.46 3.02 48.22
CA PHE A 364 22.25 2.22 48.38
C PHE A 364 21.71 2.32 49.81
N ARG A 365 20.47 1.90 50.03
CA ARG A 365 19.85 1.87 51.37
C ARG A 365 19.56 0.46 51.81
N ARG A 366 19.83 0.18 53.08
CA ARG A 366 19.56 -1.11 53.73
C ARG A 366 19.33 -0.91 55.23
N SER A 367 18.25 -1.50 55.75
CA SER A 367 17.89 -1.48 57.17
C SER A 367 17.91 -0.08 57.80
N GLY A 368 17.22 0.87 57.15
CA GLY A 368 17.14 2.28 57.59
C GLY A 368 18.42 3.10 57.39
N SER A 369 19.56 2.48 57.04
CA SER A 369 20.83 3.16 56.82
C SER A 369 21.13 3.34 55.33
N VAL A 370 21.76 4.47 54.96
CA VAL A 370 22.35 4.67 53.64
C VAL A 370 23.81 4.28 53.68
N TRP A 371 24.24 3.51 52.70
CA TRP A 371 25.61 3.04 52.55
C TRP A 371 26.26 3.77 51.39
N LEU A 372 27.44 4.34 51.63
CA LEU A 372 28.33 4.88 50.60
C LEU A 372 29.59 4.03 50.55
N VAL A 373 29.90 3.49 49.38
CA VAL A 373 31.05 2.61 49.16
C VAL A 373 31.92 3.17 48.06
N PHE A 374 33.21 3.31 48.34
CA PHE A 374 34.23 3.74 47.38
C PHE A 374 35.29 2.66 47.23
N ASP A 375 35.76 2.42 46.00
CA ASP A 375 36.73 1.35 45.70
C ASP A 375 38.19 1.70 46.03
N LYS A 376 38.41 2.78 46.79
CA LYS A 376 39.70 3.20 47.34
C LYS A 376 39.59 3.43 48.84
N GLN A 377 40.65 3.09 49.56
CA GLN A 377 40.74 3.30 50.99
C GLN A 377 41.17 4.73 51.31
N THR A 378 40.38 5.43 52.14
CA THR A 378 40.66 6.78 52.62
C THR A 378 39.99 6.95 53.97
N GLU A 379 40.68 7.51 54.95
CA GLU A 379 40.08 7.87 56.25
C GLU A 379 39.24 9.14 56.09
N GLN A 380 37.97 9.07 56.48
CA GLN A 380 37.05 10.20 56.43
C GLN A 380 36.85 10.78 57.82
N ASP A 381 36.84 12.11 57.93
CA ASP A 381 36.46 12.78 59.17
C ASP A 381 34.94 12.70 59.35
N VAL A 382 34.48 11.61 59.97
CA VAL A 382 33.06 11.34 60.21
C VAL A 382 32.40 12.40 61.10
N GLN A 383 33.16 13.04 62.00
CA GLN A 383 32.63 14.11 62.86
C GLN A 383 32.37 15.38 62.04
N ALA A 384 33.30 15.76 61.16
CA ALA A 384 33.09 16.88 60.23
C ALA A 384 31.93 16.62 59.25
N LEU A 385 31.78 15.38 58.76
CA LEU A 385 30.65 14.99 57.92
C LEU A 385 29.31 15.08 58.66
N ALA A 386 29.25 14.62 59.92
CA ALA A 386 28.06 14.71 60.76
C ALA A 386 27.67 16.16 61.05
N GLN A 387 28.64 17.04 61.33
CA GLN A 387 28.41 18.48 61.52
C GLN A 387 27.83 19.14 60.27
N LYS A 388 28.37 18.83 59.09
CA LYS A 388 27.87 19.36 57.80
C LYS A 388 26.44 18.92 57.47
N ALA A 389 25.99 17.79 58.02
CA ALA A 389 24.62 17.31 57.83
C ALA A 389 23.60 17.95 58.78
N GLY A 390 24.02 18.84 59.70
CA GLY A 390 23.11 19.69 60.48
C GLY A 390 22.08 18.93 61.31
N GLY A 391 22.40 17.73 61.80
CA GLY A 391 21.50 16.88 62.59
C GLY A 391 20.58 15.96 61.77
N ALA A 392 20.65 15.99 60.43
CA ALA A 392 19.88 15.08 59.57
C ALA A 392 20.45 13.65 59.49
N ILE A 393 21.72 13.47 59.90
CA ILE A 393 22.35 12.16 60.09
C ILE A 393 22.49 11.92 61.59
N THR A 394 21.92 10.83 62.10
CA THR A 394 21.98 10.47 63.53
C THR A 394 23.30 9.80 63.90
N ASN A 395 23.90 9.06 62.96
CA ASN A 395 25.19 8.39 63.15
C ASN A 395 25.91 8.20 61.80
N ILE A 396 27.24 8.34 61.80
CA ILE A 396 28.11 7.98 60.66
C ILE A 396 29.21 7.06 61.18
N GLU A 397 29.26 5.86 60.61
CA GLU A 397 30.29 4.88 60.92
C GLU A 397 31.10 4.56 59.67
N GLN A 398 32.43 4.60 59.76
CA GLN A 398 33.31 4.10 58.71
C GLN A 398 33.76 2.69 59.07
N LEU A 399 33.47 1.72 58.19
CA LEU A 399 33.95 0.35 58.35
C LEU A 399 35.40 0.25 57.84
N ASN A 400 36.23 -0.47 58.58
CA ASN A 400 37.63 -0.70 58.21
C ASN A 400 37.73 -1.85 57.18
N ILE A 401 37.61 -1.52 55.90
CA ILE A 401 37.71 -2.48 54.80
C ILE A 401 39.04 -2.30 54.04
N PRO A 402 39.87 -3.34 53.93
CA PRO A 402 41.11 -3.26 53.17
C PRO A 402 40.82 -2.84 51.71
N ARG A 403 41.43 -1.75 51.25
CA ARG A 403 41.32 -1.22 49.87
C ARG A 403 39.98 -0.57 49.49
N ALA A 404 39.06 -0.33 50.43
CA ALA A 404 37.81 0.38 50.16
C ALA A 404 37.45 1.35 51.29
N THR A 405 36.62 2.33 51.01
CA THR A 405 36.01 3.21 52.02
C THR A 405 34.53 2.90 52.07
N VAL A 406 34.05 2.36 53.18
CA VAL A 406 32.64 2.02 53.38
C VAL A 406 32.11 2.86 54.53
N LEU A 407 31.13 3.71 54.24
CA LEU A 407 30.45 4.54 55.22
C LEU A 407 29.00 4.08 55.36
N ARG A 408 28.56 3.94 56.61
CA ARG A 408 27.19 3.66 56.99
C ARG A 408 26.61 4.90 57.67
N LEU A 409 25.56 5.46 57.08
CA LEU A 409 24.92 6.69 57.53
C LEU A 409 23.50 6.36 57.99
N GLU A 410 23.19 6.63 59.26
CA GLU A 410 21.84 6.52 59.78
C GLU A 410 21.08 7.83 59.52
N VAL A 411 20.09 7.77 58.63
CA VAL A 411 19.30 8.91 58.16
C VAL A 411 17.82 8.52 58.11
N ALA A 412 16.91 9.49 58.26
CA ALA A 412 15.47 9.25 58.20
C ALA A 412 15.05 8.52 56.91
N ASP A 413 14.09 7.60 56.98
CA ASP A 413 13.73 6.64 55.91
C ASP A 413 13.34 7.26 54.56
N ASP A 414 12.95 8.53 54.50
CA ASP A 414 12.65 9.25 53.26
C ASP A 414 13.88 9.94 52.65
N PHE A 415 15.02 10.00 53.36
CA PHE A 415 16.24 10.67 52.88
C PHE A 415 17.19 9.75 52.12
N ASN A 416 17.28 9.91 50.80
CA ASN A 416 18.20 9.15 49.94
C ASN A 416 19.22 10.08 49.25
N PRO A 417 20.44 9.59 48.93
CA PRO A 417 21.44 10.37 48.22
C PRO A 417 21.18 10.39 46.71
N ARG A 418 21.46 11.53 46.09
CA ARG A 418 21.66 11.65 44.64
C ARG A 418 23.13 11.99 44.35
N PRO A 419 23.84 11.15 43.59
CA PRO A 419 25.24 11.39 43.29
C PRO A 419 25.38 12.57 42.31
N LYS A 420 26.46 13.33 42.48
CA LYS A 420 26.99 14.38 41.63
C LYS A 420 28.50 14.24 41.56
N ARG A 421 29.09 14.82 40.53
CA ARG A 421 30.54 14.77 40.31
C ARG A 421 31.08 16.14 39.94
N GLU A 422 32.17 16.53 40.60
CA GLU A 422 32.88 17.78 40.36
C GLU A 422 34.38 17.47 40.30
N GLY A 423 34.93 17.36 39.09
CA GLY A 423 36.28 16.85 38.88
C GLY A 423 36.44 15.41 39.38
N LEU A 424 37.36 15.21 40.34
CA LEU A 424 37.59 13.93 41.01
C LEU A 424 36.79 13.77 42.31
N ALA A 425 36.04 14.81 42.73
CA ALA A 425 35.23 14.75 43.94
C ALA A 425 33.87 14.11 43.67
N TRP A 426 33.44 13.23 44.58
CA TRP A 426 32.08 12.72 44.66
C TRP A 426 31.27 13.59 45.60
N ILE A 427 30.11 14.04 45.15
CA ILE A 427 29.18 14.82 45.97
C ILE A 427 27.88 14.03 46.03
N PHE A 428 27.34 13.82 47.23
CA PHE A 428 26.05 13.17 47.43
C PHE A 428 25.10 14.19 48.05
N ASP A 429 24.10 14.60 47.26
CA ASP A 429 23.02 15.46 47.74
C ASP A 429 21.96 14.59 48.41
N PHE A 430 21.73 14.80 49.70
CA PHE A 430 20.69 14.10 50.44
C PHE A 430 19.45 14.98 50.54
N GLY A 431 18.29 14.36 50.35
CA GLY A 431 16.98 14.98 50.53
C GLY A 431 15.90 13.91 50.51
N LYS A 432 14.62 14.28 50.56
CA LYS A 432 13.47 13.36 50.55
C LYS A 432 13.25 12.62 49.21
N LEU A 433 14.32 12.12 48.62
CA LEU A 433 14.42 11.59 47.28
C LEU A 433 14.08 10.09 47.28
N PRO A 434 13.56 9.52 46.18
CA PRO A 434 13.51 8.07 46.02
C PRO A 434 14.92 7.49 45.80
N MET A 435 15.18 6.24 46.20
CA MET A 435 16.43 5.52 45.92
C MET A 435 16.42 5.00 44.47
N ILE A 436 16.65 5.91 43.51
CA ILE A 436 16.60 5.64 42.07
C ILE A 436 17.84 6.25 41.41
N ALA A 437 18.49 5.48 40.55
CA ALA A 437 19.58 5.92 39.70
C ALA A 437 19.07 6.71 38.48
N THR A 438 19.87 7.67 38.02
CA THR A 438 19.54 8.46 36.81
C THR A 438 19.64 7.63 35.53
N GLN A 439 20.54 6.65 35.51
CA GLN A 439 20.67 5.65 34.46
C GLN A 439 20.61 4.26 35.11
N GLU A 440 19.65 3.43 34.69
CA GLU A 440 19.53 2.07 35.20
C GLU A 440 20.59 1.16 34.58
N ILE A 441 21.31 0.44 35.43
CA ILE A 441 22.13 -0.69 35.01
C ILE A 441 21.17 -1.85 34.73
N ASN A 442 20.97 -2.17 33.45
CA ASN A 442 20.13 -3.28 33.04
C ASN A 442 20.64 -4.59 33.64
N VAL A 443 19.74 -5.38 34.22
CA VAL A 443 20.08 -6.67 34.83
C VAL A 443 19.64 -7.79 33.89
N GLU A 444 20.60 -8.43 33.23
CA GLU A 444 20.38 -9.49 32.23
C GLU A 444 20.59 -10.88 32.83
N ALA A 445 19.52 -11.67 32.95
CA ALA A 445 19.64 -13.09 33.29
C ALA A 445 19.98 -13.90 32.04
N GLN A 446 21.09 -14.65 32.07
CA GLN A 446 21.55 -15.49 30.96
C GLN A 446 21.62 -16.96 31.41
N PRO A 447 20.47 -17.67 31.52
CA PRO A 447 20.43 -19.05 32.03
C PRO A 447 21.12 -20.06 31.11
N PHE A 448 21.22 -19.78 29.81
CA PHE A 448 21.79 -20.69 28.79
C PHE A 448 23.09 -20.15 28.15
N SER A 449 23.89 -19.37 28.89
CA SER A 449 25.17 -18.88 28.39
C SER A 449 26.18 -20.04 28.19
N PRO A 450 27.03 -20.01 27.15
CA PRO A 450 28.07 -21.03 26.93
C PRO A 450 29.04 -21.22 28.11
N ALA A 451 29.19 -20.20 28.96
CA ALA A 451 30.04 -20.24 30.16
C ALA A 451 29.30 -20.71 31.42
N GLY A 452 28.08 -21.23 31.30
CA GLY A 452 27.18 -21.56 32.41
C GLY A 452 26.23 -20.41 32.76
N ALA A 453 25.20 -20.70 33.57
CA ALA A 453 24.20 -19.72 33.95
C ALA A 453 24.84 -18.52 34.68
N ARG A 454 24.55 -17.31 34.23
CA ARG A 454 25.10 -16.07 34.80
C ARG A 454 24.09 -14.92 34.80
N LEU A 455 24.29 -13.97 35.72
CA LEU A 455 23.65 -12.66 35.66
C LEU A 455 24.69 -11.66 35.16
N PHE A 456 24.34 -10.88 34.15
CA PHE A 456 25.24 -9.90 33.55
C PHE A 456 24.61 -8.49 33.63
N MET A 457 25.40 -7.52 34.07
CA MET A 457 25.00 -6.12 34.20
C MET A 457 25.94 -5.26 33.37
N PRO A 458 25.57 -4.85 32.15
CA PRO A 458 26.42 -4.01 31.31
C PRO A 458 26.59 -2.62 31.94
N VAL A 459 27.82 -2.30 32.31
CA VAL A 459 28.24 -0.99 32.81
C VAL A 459 29.72 -0.81 32.51
N GLN A 460 30.11 0.37 32.02
CA GLN A 460 31.52 0.67 31.74
C GLN A 460 32.23 1.04 33.04
N GLU A 461 33.50 0.63 33.16
CA GLU A 461 34.36 1.01 34.30
C GLU A 461 33.74 0.66 35.66
N ALA A 462 33.30 -0.59 35.81
CA ALA A 462 32.98 -1.14 37.13
C ALA A 462 34.26 -1.24 37.98
N GLY A 463 34.22 -0.67 39.19
CA GLY A 463 35.28 -0.80 40.19
C GLY A 463 35.32 -2.22 40.76
N LEU A 464 36.31 -2.51 41.59
CA LEU A 464 36.45 -3.84 42.19
C LEU A 464 35.27 -4.16 43.10
N ALA A 465 34.85 -5.44 43.14
CA ALA A 465 33.85 -5.90 44.08
C ALA A 465 34.39 -5.79 45.52
N VAL A 466 33.64 -5.10 46.38
CA VAL A 466 33.95 -4.85 47.79
C VAL A 466 33.04 -5.73 48.66
N PRO A 467 33.50 -6.90 49.12
CA PRO A 467 32.79 -7.70 50.11
C PRO A 467 33.01 -7.16 51.53
N PHE A 468 31.96 -7.06 52.33
CA PHE A 468 32.04 -6.73 53.75
C PHE A 468 30.84 -7.28 54.53
N GLN A 469 30.95 -7.35 55.85
CA GLN A 469 29.86 -7.81 56.73
C GLN A 469 29.10 -6.60 57.28
N ASP A 470 27.77 -6.68 57.31
CA ASP A 470 26.91 -5.69 57.94
C ASP A 470 27.03 -5.81 59.48
N PRO A 471 27.45 -4.77 60.23
CA PRO A 471 27.74 -4.87 61.66
C PRO A 471 26.48 -5.00 62.52
N ILE A 472 25.29 -4.66 61.99
CA ILE A 472 24.02 -4.82 62.71
C ILE A 472 23.38 -6.16 62.40
N ILE A 473 23.30 -6.52 61.12
CA ILE A 473 22.58 -7.72 60.67
C ILE A 473 23.46 -8.97 60.80
N GLY A 474 24.77 -8.80 60.62
CA GLY A 474 25.76 -9.88 60.68
C GLY A 474 25.89 -10.70 59.39
N ASP A 475 25.19 -10.36 58.30
CA ASP A 475 25.32 -11.03 57.01
C ASP A 475 26.30 -10.33 56.06
N ASN A 476 26.69 -11.04 55.01
CA ASN A 476 27.65 -10.55 54.04
C ASN A 476 26.95 -9.68 52.98
N LEU A 477 27.62 -8.62 52.56
CA LEU A 477 27.29 -7.78 51.42
C LEU A 477 28.40 -7.86 50.39
N VAL A 478 28.04 -7.83 49.12
CA VAL A 478 28.99 -7.58 48.04
C VAL A 478 28.52 -6.36 47.28
N VAL A 479 29.35 -5.33 47.22
CA VAL A 479 29.02 -4.07 46.54
C VAL A 479 30.02 -3.86 45.41
N VAL A 480 29.52 -3.46 44.25
CA VAL A 480 30.35 -3.11 43.09
C VAL A 480 30.16 -1.63 42.79
N PRO A 481 31.08 -0.77 43.25
CA PRO A 481 31.14 0.63 42.86
C PRO A 481 31.34 0.77 41.36
N VAL A 482 30.79 1.84 40.77
CA VAL A 482 30.99 2.15 39.33
C VAL A 482 31.43 3.60 39.16
N ILE A 483 32.29 3.86 38.17
CA ILE A 483 32.79 5.21 37.85
C ILE A 483 31.73 6.09 37.17
N PRO A 484 30.96 5.63 36.15
CA PRO A 484 30.04 6.52 35.45
C PRO A 484 28.93 7.03 36.38
N LEU A 485 28.74 8.34 36.39
CA LEU A 485 27.81 9.03 37.29
C LEU A 485 26.36 8.59 37.04
N GLY A 486 25.62 8.39 38.13
CA GLY A 486 24.19 8.11 38.13
C GLY A 486 23.81 6.73 37.63
N HIS A 487 24.76 5.79 37.49
CA HIS A 487 24.49 4.40 37.08
C HIS A 487 24.24 3.53 38.32
N GLY A 488 23.06 2.95 38.44
CA GLY A 488 22.68 2.08 39.56
C GLY A 488 21.50 1.17 39.23
N VAL A 489 20.99 0.42 40.20
CA VAL A 489 19.90 -0.53 40.02
C VAL A 489 18.61 0.07 40.55
N ASN A 490 17.60 0.26 39.70
CA ASN A 490 16.35 0.89 40.14
C ASN A 490 15.37 -0.12 40.74
N THR A 491 15.30 -1.30 40.17
CA THR A 491 14.35 -2.34 40.57
C THR A 491 15.05 -3.40 41.42
N PRO A 492 14.76 -3.52 42.73
CA PRO A 492 15.32 -4.59 43.55
C PRO A 492 14.79 -5.95 43.07
N ARG A 493 15.63 -7.00 43.16
CA ARG A 493 15.27 -8.35 42.70
C ARG A 493 15.64 -9.38 43.75
N ASN A 494 14.74 -10.32 44.00
CA ASN A 494 14.96 -11.43 44.91
C ASN A 494 15.19 -12.71 44.09
N TYR A 495 16.37 -13.32 44.25
CA TYR A 495 16.71 -14.61 43.67
C TYR A 495 16.86 -15.66 44.79
N PRO A 496 16.72 -16.96 44.46
CA PRO A 496 16.91 -18.03 45.44
C PRO A 496 18.27 -17.97 46.15
N GLN A 497 19.31 -17.51 45.47
CA GLN A 497 20.70 -17.51 45.98
C GLN A 497 21.19 -16.13 46.47
N PHE A 498 20.54 -15.02 46.13
CA PHE A 498 20.92 -13.66 46.56
C PHE A 498 19.76 -12.67 46.41
N ASP A 499 19.85 -11.53 47.08
CA ASP A 499 19.04 -10.35 46.77
C ASP A 499 19.89 -9.28 46.07
N LEU A 500 19.32 -8.62 45.07
CA LEU A 500 19.88 -7.44 44.43
C LEU A 500 19.10 -6.21 44.92
N LEU A 501 19.80 -5.27 45.55
CA LEU A 501 19.20 -4.08 46.16
C LEU A 501 19.05 -2.94 45.14
N ALA A 502 18.10 -2.04 45.41
CA ALA A 502 18.02 -0.77 44.70
C ALA A 502 19.16 0.17 45.13
N SER A 503 19.73 0.90 44.20
CA SER A 503 20.88 1.79 44.39
C SER A 503 20.78 3.03 43.51
N ALA A 504 21.20 4.17 44.05
CA ALA A 504 21.35 5.41 43.29
C ALA A 504 22.65 5.44 42.47
N GLN A 505 23.64 4.64 42.89
CA GLN A 505 24.94 4.46 42.23
C GLN A 505 25.46 3.04 42.51
N GLY A 506 26.09 2.39 41.52
CA GLY A 506 26.70 1.07 41.64
C GLY A 506 25.69 -0.08 41.81
N ALA A 507 26.16 -1.28 42.13
CA ALA A 507 25.31 -2.44 42.38
C ALA A 507 25.60 -3.04 43.77
N ALA A 508 24.56 -3.43 44.50
CA ALA A 508 24.69 -4.02 45.84
C ALA A 508 23.92 -5.35 45.93
N TYR A 509 24.61 -6.39 46.38
CA TYR A 509 24.09 -7.75 46.51
C TYR A 509 24.12 -8.20 47.97
N VAL A 510 23.10 -8.96 48.36
CA VAL A 510 23.04 -9.71 49.62
C VAL A 510 23.11 -11.21 49.27
N PRO A 511 24.29 -11.84 49.34
CA PRO A 511 24.43 -13.28 49.19
C PRO A 511 23.58 -14.07 50.20
N LYS A 512 22.84 -15.08 49.73
CA LYS A 512 22.21 -16.13 50.56
C LYS A 512 22.95 -17.46 50.46
N SER A 513 23.96 -17.53 49.60
CA SER A 513 24.78 -18.70 49.33
C SER A 513 26.25 -18.31 49.26
N ASP A 514 27.13 -19.14 49.84
CA ASP A 514 28.58 -18.90 49.93
C ASP A 514 29.30 -19.17 48.60
N ASP A 515 28.62 -19.76 47.62
CA ASP A 515 29.21 -20.17 46.33
C ASP A 515 29.15 -19.09 45.24
N LEU A 516 28.61 -17.92 45.57
CA LEU A 516 28.48 -16.80 44.64
C LEU A 516 29.82 -16.14 44.34
N ARG A 517 30.00 -15.77 43.08
CA ARG A 517 31.20 -15.09 42.58
C ARG A 517 30.80 -13.88 41.75
N VAL A 518 31.14 -12.71 42.27
CA VAL A 518 31.02 -11.43 41.57
C VAL A 518 32.35 -11.09 40.91
N ARG A 519 32.33 -10.81 39.63
CA ARG A 519 33.49 -10.40 38.84
C ARG A 519 33.18 -9.14 38.06
N THR A 520 34.14 -8.25 38.00
CA THR A 520 34.07 -7.05 37.18
C THR A 520 34.81 -7.32 35.89
N LEU A 521 34.07 -7.29 34.79
CA LEU A 521 34.58 -7.39 33.43
C LEU A 521 34.68 -5.98 32.84
N GLN A 522 35.47 -5.83 31.78
CA GLN A 522 35.57 -4.55 31.08
C GLN A 522 34.22 -4.06 30.53
N SER A 523 33.31 -4.99 30.21
CA SER A 523 31.99 -4.72 29.63
C SER A 523 30.86 -4.67 30.66
N GLY A 524 31.12 -4.96 31.94
CA GLY A 524 30.07 -5.00 32.95
C GLY A 524 30.39 -5.86 34.17
N ILE A 525 29.38 -6.05 35.01
CA ILE A 525 29.47 -6.85 36.22
C ILE A 525 28.88 -8.23 35.90
N GLU A 526 29.65 -9.28 36.18
CA GLU A 526 29.24 -10.67 36.03
C GLU A 526 29.05 -11.31 37.41
N MET A 527 27.92 -11.97 37.61
CA MET A 527 27.66 -12.84 38.76
C MET A 527 27.51 -14.28 38.29
N THR A 528 28.24 -15.17 38.94
CA THR A 528 28.21 -16.63 38.72
C THR A 528 28.11 -17.36 40.07
N ALA A 529 27.83 -18.67 40.04
CA ALA A 529 27.85 -19.52 41.23
C ALA A 529 28.60 -20.82 40.92
N ALA A 530 29.35 -21.37 41.88
CA ALA A 530 30.06 -22.63 41.68
C ALA A 530 29.09 -23.81 41.42
N SER A 531 27.90 -23.79 42.00
CA SER A 531 26.84 -24.78 41.79
C SER A 531 25.90 -24.48 40.60
N SER A 532 26.28 -23.51 39.75
CA SER A 532 25.43 -22.87 38.73
C SER A 532 24.29 -22.02 39.30
N LEU A 533 24.07 -20.85 38.70
CA LEU A 533 23.03 -19.91 39.14
C LEU A 533 21.62 -20.43 38.81
N LYS A 534 20.73 -20.43 39.80
CA LYS A 534 19.32 -20.78 39.66
C LYS A 534 18.54 -19.56 39.16
N LEU A 535 18.52 -19.36 37.84
CA LEU A 535 17.81 -18.26 37.18
C LEU A 535 16.54 -18.79 36.50
N SER A 536 15.43 -18.07 36.67
CA SER A 536 14.26 -18.21 35.81
C SER A 536 14.50 -17.46 34.49
N ASP A 537 13.92 -17.97 33.39
CA ASP A 537 13.94 -17.25 32.11
C ASP A 537 13.10 -15.97 32.22
N THR A 538 13.75 -14.85 32.50
CA THR A 538 13.15 -13.50 32.43
C THR A 538 13.33 -12.89 31.03
N GLY A 539 13.62 -13.71 30.02
CA GLY A 539 13.91 -13.26 28.66
C GLY A 539 12.69 -12.68 27.93
N LYS A 540 12.95 -12.09 26.76
CA LYS A 540 11.94 -11.48 25.88
C LYS A 540 10.75 -12.40 25.61
N LYS A 541 10.97 -13.72 25.56
CA LYS A 541 9.91 -14.72 25.36
C LYS A 541 8.92 -14.80 26.53
N ALA A 542 9.39 -14.75 27.77
CA ALA A 542 8.52 -14.75 28.95
C ALA A 542 7.73 -13.44 29.08
N VAL A 543 8.38 -12.31 28.83
CA VAL A 543 7.75 -10.98 28.81
C VAL A 543 6.69 -10.86 27.71
N ALA A 544 7.02 -11.28 26.49
CA ALA A 544 6.08 -11.28 25.37
C ALA A 544 4.91 -12.25 25.66
N SER A 545 5.20 -13.46 26.12
CA SER A 545 4.16 -14.46 26.45
C SER A 545 3.20 -13.95 27.51
N ALA A 546 3.66 -13.17 28.49
CA ALA A 546 2.80 -12.58 29.51
C ALA A 546 1.70 -11.65 28.94
N LYS A 547 1.92 -11.04 27.76
CA LYS A 547 0.99 -10.09 27.13
C LYS A 547 -0.27 -10.74 26.52
N ILE A 548 -0.30 -12.06 26.29
CA ILE A 548 -1.37 -12.79 25.59
C ILE A 548 -2.58 -13.16 26.49
N GLY A 549 -2.66 -12.64 27.73
CA GLY A 549 -3.71 -13.02 28.70
C GLY A 549 -3.47 -14.38 29.39
N GLY A 550 -3.81 -14.49 30.69
CA GLY A 550 -3.42 -15.63 31.53
C GLY A 550 -4.18 -16.92 31.27
N LEU A 551 -3.60 -18.07 31.67
CA LEU A 551 -4.22 -19.40 31.60
C LEU A 551 -5.20 -19.69 32.75
N ARG A 552 -5.31 -18.81 33.75
CA ARG A 552 -6.10 -19.07 34.96
C ARG A 552 -7.59 -19.05 34.62
N GLY A 553 -8.28 -20.16 34.91
CA GLY A 553 -9.73 -20.30 34.71
C GLY A 553 -10.16 -20.82 33.34
N ILE A 554 -9.21 -21.14 32.44
CA ILE A 554 -9.50 -21.71 31.12
C ILE A 554 -9.63 -23.24 31.23
N THR A 555 -10.76 -23.78 30.78
CA THR A 555 -10.97 -25.23 30.66
C THR A 555 -10.23 -25.81 29.44
N ARG A 556 -9.52 -26.92 29.63
CA ARG A 556 -8.56 -27.49 28.66
C ARG A 556 -8.96 -28.91 28.21
N ILE A 557 -8.67 -29.21 26.96
CA ILE A 557 -8.78 -30.50 26.29
C ILE A 557 -7.38 -31.08 26.03
N PHE A 558 -6.43 -30.25 25.58
CA PHE A 558 -5.13 -30.70 25.11
C PHE A 558 -4.01 -30.50 26.15
N ASP A 559 -3.17 -31.51 26.27
CA ASP A 559 -1.96 -31.51 27.11
C ASP A 559 -0.71 -31.78 26.26
N PHE A 560 -0.46 -30.90 25.29
CA PHE A 560 0.63 -31.05 24.32
C PHE A 560 2.02 -31.14 24.97
N ASP A 561 2.23 -30.48 26.11
CA ASP A 561 3.50 -30.57 26.85
C ASP A 561 3.74 -31.99 27.39
N LYS A 562 2.70 -32.68 27.87
CA LYS A 562 2.80 -34.09 28.29
C LYS A 562 2.87 -35.06 27.13
N TRP A 563 2.23 -34.73 26.00
CA TRP A 563 2.19 -35.61 24.83
C TRP A 563 3.45 -35.49 23.96
N LYS A 564 4.19 -34.39 24.10
CA LYS A 564 5.45 -34.19 23.41
C LYS A 564 6.52 -35.10 24.02
N ILE A 565 7.02 -36.01 23.20
CA ILE A 565 8.09 -36.94 23.56
C ILE A 565 9.31 -36.61 22.72
N GLY A 566 10.39 -36.23 23.39
CA GLY A 566 11.63 -35.80 22.74
C GLY A 566 11.52 -34.47 22.00
N ASP A 567 12.60 -34.09 21.33
CA ASP A 567 12.67 -32.92 20.45
C ASP A 567 12.84 -33.39 18.99
N MET A 568 12.88 -32.44 18.04
CA MET A 568 13.02 -32.77 16.62
C MET A 568 14.31 -33.56 16.29
N ASP A 569 15.33 -33.47 17.13
CA ASP A 569 16.59 -34.22 16.98
C ASP A 569 16.42 -35.71 17.30
N SER A 570 15.59 -36.06 18.29
CA SER A 570 15.27 -37.44 18.66
C SER A 570 14.02 -37.99 17.95
N TYR A 571 13.26 -37.12 17.26
CA TYR A 571 11.97 -37.45 16.65
C TYR A 571 11.96 -38.75 15.84
N ARG A 572 13.01 -39.04 15.06
CA ARG A 572 13.05 -40.28 14.26
C ARG A 572 13.05 -41.53 15.15
N HIS A 573 13.79 -41.50 16.25
CA HIS A 573 13.85 -42.59 17.22
C HIS A 573 12.51 -42.70 17.96
N ASP A 574 12.02 -41.60 18.51
CA ASP A 574 10.78 -41.56 19.29
C ASP A 574 9.58 -41.99 18.46
N ARG A 575 9.51 -41.54 17.19
CA ARG A 575 8.48 -41.99 16.24
C ARG A 575 8.51 -43.51 16.05
N GLN A 576 9.69 -44.11 15.84
CA GLN A 576 9.79 -45.55 15.65
C GLN A 576 9.33 -46.33 16.89
N GLU A 577 9.66 -45.86 18.09
CA GLU A 577 9.20 -46.49 19.32
C GLU A 577 7.68 -46.34 19.51
N MET A 578 7.12 -45.16 19.21
CA MET A 578 5.68 -44.93 19.25
C MET A 578 4.91 -45.78 18.22
N GLU A 579 5.46 -45.96 17.01
CA GLU A 579 4.85 -46.81 15.96
C GLU A 579 4.90 -48.30 16.30
N LYS A 580 5.93 -48.75 17.02
CA LYS A 580 6.03 -50.14 17.50
C LYS A 580 5.09 -50.44 18.65
N ALA A 581 4.78 -49.47 19.51
CA ALA A 581 4.01 -49.70 20.73
C ALA A 581 2.62 -50.37 20.51
N PRO A 582 1.83 -50.00 19.49
CA PRO A 582 0.57 -50.70 19.17
C PRO A 582 0.77 -52.13 18.63
N ALA A 583 1.96 -52.47 18.13
CA ALA A 583 2.23 -53.76 17.51
C ALA A 583 2.18 -54.89 18.56
N GLY A 584 1.43 -55.96 18.26
CA GLY A 584 1.26 -57.10 19.17
C GLY A 584 0.20 -56.92 20.28
N LEU A 585 -0.24 -55.69 20.58
CA LEU A 585 -1.37 -55.43 21.49
C LEU A 585 -2.71 -55.80 20.83
N LYS A 586 -3.78 -56.03 21.59
CA LYS A 586 -5.16 -56.30 21.09
C LYS A 586 -6.20 -55.54 21.92
N GLY A 587 -7.38 -55.32 21.33
CA GLY A 587 -8.54 -54.71 22.01
C GLY A 587 -8.19 -53.33 22.61
N PRO A 588 -8.71 -53.00 23.82
CA PRO A 588 -8.56 -51.68 24.42
C PRO A 588 -7.11 -51.19 24.58
N ARG A 589 -6.16 -52.11 24.84
CA ARG A 589 -4.73 -51.75 24.98
C ARG A 589 -4.12 -51.25 23.67
N ARG A 590 -4.55 -51.81 22.54
CA ARG A 590 -4.11 -51.35 21.21
C ARG A 590 -4.64 -49.96 20.92
N ASP A 591 -5.89 -49.68 21.29
CA ASP A 591 -6.52 -48.38 21.03
C ASP A 591 -5.91 -47.27 21.89
N ILE A 592 -5.59 -47.56 23.16
CA ILE A 592 -4.83 -46.62 24.01
C ILE A 592 -3.46 -46.30 23.39
N ALA A 593 -2.74 -47.32 22.90
CA ALA A 593 -1.44 -47.12 22.25
C ALA A 593 -1.55 -46.31 20.96
N ARG A 594 -2.60 -46.53 20.15
CA ARG A 594 -2.87 -45.74 18.94
C ARG A 594 -3.25 -44.30 19.26
N LEU A 595 -4.05 -44.06 20.29
CA LEU A 595 -4.39 -42.71 20.72
C LEU A 595 -3.13 -41.96 21.20
N ASN A 596 -2.24 -42.62 21.93
CA ASN A 596 -0.96 -42.03 22.32
C ASN A 596 -0.06 -41.73 21.11
N LEU A 597 -0.05 -42.59 20.09
CA LEU A 597 0.65 -42.33 18.83
C LEU A 597 0.05 -41.12 18.09
N ALA A 598 -1.28 -40.98 18.05
CA ALA A 598 -1.96 -39.83 17.46
C ALA A 598 -1.64 -38.52 18.23
N ARG A 599 -1.69 -38.56 19.57
CA ARG A 599 -1.28 -37.43 20.44
C ARG A 599 0.17 -37.02 20.21
N PHE A 600 1.07 -38.00 20.09
CA PHE A 600 2.49 -37.77 19.76
C PHE A 600 2.62 -37.04 18.41
N TYR A 601 1.93 -37.50 17.38
CA TYR A 601 1.95 -36.85 16.06
C TYR A 601 1.37 -35.44 16.09
N ALA A 602 0.22 -35.24 16.75
CA ALA A 602 -0.39 -33.92 16.89
C ALA A 602 0.54 -32.94 17.63
N SER A 603 1.20 -33.38 18.72
CA SER A 603 2.16 -32.55 19.48
C SER A 603 3.40 -32.13 18.66
N HIS A 604 3.75 -32.88 17.62
CA HIS A 604 4.83 -32.56 16.67
C HIS A 604 4.34 -31.83 15.41
N GLY A 605 3.04 -31.49 15.34
CA GLY A 605 2.43 -30.86 14.18
C GLY A 605 2.43 -31.75 12.93
N MET A 606 2.32 -33.07 13.12
CA MET A 606 2.28 -34.09 12.05
C MET A 606 0.83 -34.46 11.77
N GLY A 607 0.10 -33.51 11.16
CA GLY A 607 -1.32 -33.63 10.84
C GLY A 607 -1.70 -34.89 10.05
N PRO A 608 -1.07 -35.19 8.89
CA PRO A 608 -1.45 -36.36 8.10
C PRO A 608 -1.22 -37.69 8.84
N GLU A 609 -0.14 -37.81 9.59
CA GLU A 609 0.18 -39.01 10.37
C GLU A 609 -0.79 -39.20 11.54
N ALA A 610 -1.13 -38.12 12.25
CA ALA A 610 -2.16 -38.15 13.30
C ALA A 610 -3.51 -38.58 12.71
N LEU A 611 -3.92 -37.96 11.60
CA LEU A 611 -5.18 -38.25 10.92
C LEU A 611 -5.27 -39.72 10.50
N GLY A 612 -4.20 -40.26 9.90
CA GLY A 612 -4.18 -41.67 9.49
C GLY A 612 -4.34 -42.66 10.65
N VAL A 613 -3.79 -42.36 11.82
CA VAL A 613 -3.98 -43.20 13.02
C VAL A 613 -5.41 -43.10 13.53
N LEU A 614 -5.97 -41.89 13.58
CA LEU A 614 -7.35 -41.64 14.04
C LEU A 614 -8.39 -42.28 13.11
N ASP A 615 -8.19 -42.20 11.79
CA ASP A 615 -9.07 -42.84 10.79
C ASP A 615 -9.09 -44.36 10.94
N VAL A 616 -7.92 -44.99 11.19
CA VAL A 616 -7.83 -46.43 11.45
C VAL A 616 -8.56 -46.80 12.73
N MET A 617 -8.50 -45.96 13.77
CA MET A 617 -9.26 -46.17 15.01
C MET A 617 -10.77 -46.08 14.75
N ALA A 618 -11.23 -45.03 14.05
CA ALA A 618 -12.65 -44.82 13.77
C ALA A 618 -13.24 -45.80 12.75
N ALA A 619 -12.43 -46.37 11.87
CA ALA A 619 -12.83 -47.46 10.97
C ALA A 619 -12.98 -48.79 11.72
N ALA A 620 -12.16 -49.03 12.74
CA ALA A 620 -12.23 -50.22 13.58
C ALA A 620 -13.38 -50.14 14.62
N ASP A 621 -13.65 -48.95 15.13
CA ASP A 621 -14.70 -48.66 16.11
C ASP A 621 -15.36 -47.30 15.79
N PRO A 622 -16.51 -47.29 15.11
CA PRO A 622 -17.20 -46.04 14.75
C PRO A 622 -17.61 -45.18 15.94
N THR A 623 -17.79 -45.76 17.14
CA THR A 623 -18.18 -45.02 18.36
C THR A 623 -17.10 -44.07 18.86
N LYS A 624 -15.86 -44.17 18.33
CA LYS A 624 -14.80 -43.19 18.62
C LYS A 624 -15.17 -41.76 18.20
N ARG A 625 -16.08 -41.59 17.24
CA ARG A 625 -16.58 -40.28 16.83
C ARG A 625 -17.51 -39.63 17.87
N ASP A 626 -17.88 -40.34 18.92
CA ASP A 626 -18.63 -39.79 20.06
C ASP A 626 -17.69 -39.28 21.17
N ASP A 627 -16.38 -39.56 21.08
CA ASP A 627 -15.39 -39.11 22.07
C ASP A 627 -14.90 -37.68 21.75
N PRO A 628 -15.12 -36.70 22.65
CA PRO A 628 -14.69 -35.33 22.43
C PRO A 628 -13.19 -35.17 22.21
N GLU A 629 -12.33 -35.94 22.91
CA GLU A 629 -10.89 -35.83 22.72
C GLU A 629 -10.46 -36.36 21.33
N PHE A 630 -11.10 -37.45 20.88
CA PHE A 630 -10.88 -37.99 19.54
C PHE A 630 -11.23 -36.95 18.47
N ASN A 631 -12.43 -36.36 18.56
CA ASN A 631 -12.88 -35.34 17.62
C ASN A 631 -11.97 -34.11 17.64
N ALA A 632 -11.57 -33.64 18.82
CA ALA A 632 -10.67 -32.50 18.94
C ALA A 632 -9.29 -32.78 18.28
N LEU A 633 -8.71 -33.97 18.46
CA LEU A 633 -7.46 -34.36 17.78
C LEU A 633 -7.64 -34.51 16.26
N HIS A 634 -8.77 -35.06 15.81
CA HIS A 634 -9.11 -35.20 14.40
C HIS A 634 -9.26 -33.81 13.74
N GLY A 635 -9.95 -32.88 14.41
CA GLY A 635 -10.11 -31.50 13.97
C GLY A 635 -8.79 -30.74 13.90
N VAL A 636 -7.89 -30.90 14.88
CA VAL A 636 -6.54 -30.32 14.83
C VAL A 636 -5.74 -30.87 13.64
N ALA A 637 -5.85 -32.17 13.37
CA ALA A 637 -5.18 -32.80 12.24
C ALA A 637 -5.72 -32.28 10.89
N ASN A 638 -7.04 -32.11 10.77
CA ASN A 638 -7.68 -31.50 9.59
C ASN A 638 -7.28 -30.03 9.42
N PHE A 639 -7.21 -29.25 10.51
CA PHE A 639 -6.71 -27.87 10.48
C PHE A 639 -5.27 -27.79 9.95
N LEU A 640 -4.37 -28.65 10.45
CA LEU A 640 -2.97 -28.72 9.97
C LEU A 640 -2.87 -29.10 8.49
N MET A 641 -3.87 -29.79 7.96
CA MET A 641 -4.01 -30.18 6.56
C MET A 641 -4.74 -29.15 5.70
N ALA A 642 -5.13 -28.00 6.27
CA ALA A 642 -5.97 -26.96 5.65
C ALA A 642 -7.34 -27.48 5.16
N ARG A 643 -7.88 -28.52 5.82
CA ARG A 643 -9.21 -29.09 5.61
C ARG A 643 -10.19 -28.47 6.60
N LEU A 644 -10.50 -27.19 6.38
CA LEU A 644 -11.21 -26.37 7.37
C LEU A 644 -12.64 -26.85 7.59
N ASP A 645 -13.36 -27.26 6.55
CA ASP A 645 -14.75 -27.71 6.66
C ASP A 645 -14.88 -29.00 7.46
N GLU A 646 -13.93 -29.93 7.31
CA GLU A 646 -13.83 -31.13 8.13
C GLU A 646 -13.49 -30.78 9.58
N ALA A 647 -12.52 -29.89 9.80
CA ALA A 647 -12.16 -29.45 11.15
C ALA A 647 -13.33 -28.76 11.86
N VAL A 648 -14.12 -27.95 11.15
CA VAL A 648 -15.33 -27.32 11.72
C VAL A 648 -16.32 -28.38 12.18
N LYS A 649 -16.59 -29.41 11.38
CA LYS A 649 -17.48 -30.52 11.78
C LYS A 649 -16.98 -31.25 13.02
N ASP A 650 -15.66 -31.45 13.13
CA ASP A 650 -15.06 -32.11 14.29
C ASP A 650 -15.20 -31.28 15.58
N PHE A 651 -15.14 -29.95 15.48
CA PHE A 651 -15.29 -29.04 16.63
C PHE A 651 -16.73 -28.61 16.90
N ASP A 652 -17.72 -29.00 16.07
CA ASP A 652 -19.16 -28.70 16.27
C ASP A 652 -19.81 -29.60 17.36
N HIS A 653 -19.02 -30.36 18.10
CA HIS A 653 -19.50 -31.24 19.17
C HIS A 653 -19.89 -30.46 20.44
N PRO A 654 -21.07 -30.69 21.05
CA PRO A 654 -21.52 -29.95 22.25
C PRO A 654 -20.50 -29.94 23.41
N ASP A 655 -19.94 -31.10 23.75
CA ASP A 655 -18.94 -31.23 24.83
C ASP A 655 -17.62 -30.49 24.57
N LEU A 656 -17.32 -30.16 23.30
CA LEU A 656 -16.19 -29.32 22.94
C LEU A 656 -16.54 -27.84 23.04
N ALA A 657 -17.74 -27.46 22.61
CA ALA A 657 -18.25 -26.09 22.70
C ALA A 657 -18.38 -25.60 24.16
N GLU A 658 -18.69 -26.49 25.10
CA GLU A 658 -18.74 -26.16 26.54
C GLU A 658 -17.37 -25.85 27.16
N LYS A 659 -16.27 -26.26 26.51
CA LYS A 659 -14.90 -26.02 26.97
C LYS A 659 -14.32 -24.79 26.29
N ASP A 660 -13.63 -23.95 27.06
CA ASP A 660 -12.96 -22.74 26.56
C ASP A 660 -11.96 -23.05 25.44
N GLU A 661 -11.20 -24.14 25.56
CA GLU A 661 -10.27 -24.55 24.50
C GLU A 661 -11.01 -25.00 23.22
N GLY A 662 -12.18 -25.63 23.32
CA GLY A 662 -12.98 -25.98 22.14
C GLY A 662 -13.62 -24.75 21.49
N ALA A 663 -14.17 -23.82 22.29
CA ALA A 663 -14.67 -22.53 21.81
C ALA A 663 -13.56 -21.69 21.13
N PHE A 664 -12.33 -21.73 21.65
CA PHE A 664 -11.17 -21.12 20.99
C PHE A 664 -10.95 -21.71 19.60
N TRP A 665 -11.00 -23.04 19.46
CA TRP A 665 -10.81 -23.72 18.18
C TRP A 665 -11.93 -23.42 17.19
N GLN A 666 -13.19 -23.36 17.64
CA GLN A 666 -14.31 -22.93 16.81
C GLN A 666 -14.09 -21.50 16.26
N ALA A 667 -13.70 -20.56 17.13
CA ALA A 667 -13.40 -19.18 16.72
C ALA A 667 -12.17 -19.12 15.79
N ALA A 668 -11.13 -19.91 16.05
CA ALA A 668 -9.95 -19.97 15.19
C ALA A 668 -10.29 -20.52 13.79
N LEU A 669 -11.16 -21.53 13.70
CA LEU A 669 -11.62 -22.10 12.44
C LEU A 669 -12.52 -21.13 11.66
N GLN A 670 -13.41 -20.42 12.35
CA GLN A 670 -14.21 -19.33 11.76
C GLN A 670 -13.31 -18.25 11.17
N GLY A 671 -12.27 -17.82 11.91
CA GLY A 671 -11.27 -16.87 11.41
C GLY A 671 -10.47 -17.43 10.23
N ALA A 672 -10.09 -18.70 10.26
CA ALA A 672 -9.37 -19.37 9.17
C ALA A 672 -10.22 -19.50 7.88
N GLN A 673 -11.54 -19.62 8.02
CA GLN A 673 -12.51 -19.61 6.90
C GLN A 673 -12.79 -18.19 6.35
N GLY A 674 -12.18 -17.15 6.92
CA GLY A 674 -12.23 -15.78 6.42
C GLY A 674 -13.08 -14.82 7.27
N ASP A 675 -13.87 -15.31 8.22
CA ASP A 675 -14.64 -14.45 9.14
C ASP A 675 -13.80 -14.02 10.36
N LEU A 676 -12.77 -13.22 10.07
CA LEU A 676 -11.86 -12.67 11.06
C LEU A 676 -12.58 -11.76 12.07
N ASN A 677 -13.62 -11.04 11.64
CA ASN A 677 -14.38 -10.10 12.46
C ASN A 677 -15.27 -10.82 13.46
N GLY A 678 -16.01 -11.85 13.04
CA GLY A 678 -16.83 -12.68 13.93
C GLY A 678 -15.99 -13.40 14.97
N ALA A 679 -14.81 -13.89 14.58
CA ALA A 679 -13.89 -14.61 15.46
C ALA A 679 -13.17 -13.72 16.51
N ALA A 680 -13.04 -12.41 16.26
CA ALA A 680 -12.11 -11.56 17.01
C ALA A 680 -12.40 -11.47 18.52
N ALA A 681 -13.68 -11.44 18.92
CA ALA A 681 -14.06 -11.32 20.32
C ALA A 681 -13.67 -12.56 21.15
N ASP A 682 -14.01 -13.75 20.66
CA ASP A 682 -13.69 -15.00 21.34
C ASP A 682 -12.20 -15.32 21.29
N LEU A 683 -11.54 -15.09 20.16
CA LEU A 683 -10.10 -15.23 20.03
C LEU A 683 -9.35 -14.31 21.00
N LYS A 684 -9.80 -13.05 21.18
CA LYS A 684 -9.24 -12.12 22.17
C LYS A 684 -9.41 -12.63 23.60
N ARG A 685 -10.60 -13.12 23.94
CA ARG A 685 -10.92 -13.63 25.28
C ARG A 685 -10.11 -14.88 25.62
N LEU A 686 -9.89 -15.76 24.63
CA LEU A 686 -9.35 -17.10 24.82
C LEU A 686 -7.90 -17.26 24.34
N ALA A 687 -7.22 -16.18 23.93
CA ALA A 687 -5.87 -16.20 23.37
C ALA A 687 -4.81 -16.94 24.22
N GLY A 688 -5.00 -16.97 25.54
CA GLY A 688 -4.15 -17.70 26.47
C GLY A 688 -4.02 -19.20 26.15
N VAL A 689 -5.03 -19.81 25.50
CA VAL A 689 -5.06 -21.22 25.07
C VAL A 689 -3.83 -21.60 24.23
N VAL A 690 -3.33 -20.68 23.41
CA VAL A 690 -2.23 -20.95 22.47
C VAL A 690 -0.85 -20.99 23.14
N ARG A 691 -0.71 -20.46 24.37
CA ARG A 691 0.60 -20.34 25.05
C ARG A 691 1.37 -21.67 25.19
N PRO A 692 0.78 -22.78 25.67
CA PRO A 692 1.47 -24.07 25.80
C PRO A 692 1.52 -24.87 24.48
N TYR A 693 1.04 -24.33 23.35
CA TYR A 693 1.03 -25.09 22.11
C TYR A 693 2.43 -25.23 21.49
N PRO A 694 2.69 -26.35 20.81
CA PRO A 694 3.95 -26.55 20.10
C PRO A 694 4.10 -25.51 18.97
N PRO A 695 5.34 -25.08 18.62
CA PRO A 695 5.58 -23.98 17.68
C PRO A 695 4.87 -24.12 16.32
N ARG A 696 4.77 -25.36 15.81
CA ARG A 696 4.12 -25.65 14.51
C ARG A 696 2.61 -25.41 14.52
N LEU A 697 1.97 -25.57 15.66
CA LEU A 697 0.53 -25.32 15.84
C LEU A 697 0.28 -23.88 16.30
N LYS A 698 1.13 -23.39 17.19
CA LYS A 698 1.09 -22.04 17.73
C LYS A 698 1.22 -20.98 16.64
N PHE A 699 2.15 -21.14 15.69
CA PHE A 699 2.39 -20.15 14.65
C PHE A 699 1.13 -19.81 13.82
N PRO A 700 0.47 -20.77 13.13
CA PRO A 700 -0.72 -20.46 12.34
C PRO A 700 -1.87 -19.90 13.18
N LEU A 701 -2.08 -20.39 14.41
CA LEU A 701 -3.12 -19.86 15.29
C LEU A 701 -2.84 -18.44 15.77
N ALA A 702 -1.58 -18.13 16.09
CA ALA A 702 -1.15 -16.78 16.47
C ALA A 702 -1.25 -15.79 15.30
N MET A 703 -1.04 -16.26 14.06
CA MET A 703 -1.30 -15.45 12.87
C MET A 703 -2.79 -15.11 12.72
N ILE A 704 -3.69 -16.08 12.94
CA ILE A 704 -5.15 -15.84 12.93
C ILE A 704 -5.53 -14.84 14.05
N LEU A 705 -5.00 -15.02 15.26
CA LEU A 705 -5.18 -14.09 16.37
C LEU A 705 -4.76 -12.65 16.02
N ALA A 706 -3.61 -12.49 15.38
CA ALA A 706 -3.13 -11.18 14.92
C ALA A 706 -3.98 -10.61 13.78
N GLU A 707 -4.37 -11.42 12.81
CA GLU A 707 -5.25 -11.01 11.69
C GLU A 707 -6.63 -10.57 12.20
N SER A 708 -7.25 -11.33 13.11
CA SER A 708 -8.53 -10.98 13.74
C SER A 708 -8.43 -9.73 14.61
N ALA A 709 -7.34 -9.53 15.35
CA ALA A 709 -7.14 -8.29 16.11
C ALA A 709 -7.04 -7.08 15.16
N LEU A 710 -6.33 -7.21 14.04
CA LEU A 710 -6.22 -6.16 13.02
C LEU A 710 -7.54 -5.90 12.30
N SER A 711 -8.38 -6.91 12.07
CA SER A 711 -9.66 -6.74 11.36
C SER A 711 -10.64 -5.83 12.12
N ILE A 712 -10.58 -5.84 13.45
CA ILE A 712 -11.34 -4.94 14.33
C ILE A 712 -10.57 -3.68 14.77
N GLY A 713 -9.36 -3.47 14.25
CA GLY A 713 -8.52 -2.29 14.55
C GLY A 713 -7.76 -2.33 15.88
N ASP A 714 -7.69 -3.47 16.58
CA ASP A 714 -6.91 -3.63 17.82
C ASP A 714 -5.42 -3.85 17.53
N VAL A 715 -4.77 -2.78 17.07
CA VAL A 715 -3.33 -2.74 16.74
C VAL A 715 -2.46 -3.17 17.92
N ARG A 716 -2.80 -2.79 19.15
CA ARG A 716 -1.99 -3.09 20.34
C ARG A 716 -1.96 -4.60 20.62
N GLN A 717 -3.09 -5.25 20.48
CA GLN A 717 -3.19 -6.69 20.68
C GLN A 717 -2.48 -7.46 19.56
N ALA A 718 -2.66 -7.04 18.31
CA ALA A 718 -1.93 -7.61 17.18
C ALA A 718 -0.41 -7.51 17.38
N GLU A 719 0.10 -6.34 17.75
CA GLU A 719 1.51 -6.11 18.09
C GLU A 719 2.01 -7.09 19.17
N SER A 720 1.22 -7.30 20.21
CA SER A 720 1.57 -8.22 21.30
C SER A 720 1.70 -9.68 20.82
N TYR A 721 0.83 -10.11 19.90
CA TYR A 721 0.89 -11.45 19.29
C TYR A 721 2.09 -11.60 18.36
N LEU A 722 2.37 -10.59 17.53
CA LEU A 722 3.52 -10.60 16.62
C LEU A 722 4.85 -10.61 17.39
N GLU A 723 4.95 -9.86 18.50
CA GLU A 723 6.13 -9.90 19.38
C GLU A 723 6.38 -11.29 19.98
N VAL A 724 5.32 -12.02 20.35
CA VAL A 724 5.45 -13.40 20.85
C VAL A 724 5.99 -14.31 19.77
N LEU A 725 5.45 -14.23 18.55
CA LEU A 725 5.92 -15.02 17.42
C LEU A 725 7.42 -14.77 17.15
N GLU A 726 7.82 -13.50 17.13
CA GLU A 726 9.23 -13.11 16.92
C GLU A 726 10.14 -13.63 18.04
N ALA A 727 9.67 -13.62 19.28
CA ALA A 727 10.43 -14.12 20.43
C ALA A 727 10.60 -15.65 20.45
N GLU A 728 9.76 -16.41 19.74
CA GLU A 728 9.92 -17.87 19.61
C GLU A 728 11.01 -18.29 18.60
N GLY A 729 11.44 -17.36 17.75
CA GLY A 729 12.36 -17.63 16.65
C GLY A 729 11.61 -18.03 15.39
N LEU A 730 11.81 -17.27 14.30
CA LEU A 730 11.11 -17.44 13.04
C LEU A 730 12.05 -17.97 11.96
N THR A 731 11.54 -18.91 11.15
CA THR A 731 12.17 -19.21 9.86
C THR A 731 12.00 -18.03 8.90
N ASN A 732 12.82 -17.93 7.85
CA ASN A 732 12.73 -16.83 6.86
C ASN A 732 11.31 -16.68 6.28
N ARG A 733 10.60 -17.79 6.00
CA ARG A 733 9.22 -17.75 5.49
C ARG A 733 8.23 -17.22 6.52
N GLN A 734 8.38 -17.62 7.79
CA GLN A 734 7.54 -17.13 8.88
C GLN A 734 7.80 -15.66 9.17
N ALA A 735 9.05 -15.21 9.08
CA ALA A 735 9.41 -13.81 9.23
C ALA A 735 8.72 -12.93 8.17
N ASP A 736 8.72 -13.35 6.90
CA ASP A 736 7.99 -12.63 5.84
C ASP A 736 6.48 -12.56 6.11
N ALA A 737 5.89 -13.62 6.67
CA ALA A 737 4.47 -13.66 7.02
C ALA A 737 4.12 -12.71 8.18
N VAL A 738 4.91 -12.73 9.26
CA VAL A 738 4.78 -11.78 10.38
C VAL A 738 4.97 -10.34 9.88
N LYS A 739 5.93 -10.11 8.99
CA LYS A 739 6.23 -8.79 8.42
C LYS A 739 5.09 -8.23 7.58
N PHE A 740 4.32 -9.06 6.88
CA PHE A 740 3.08 -8.62 6.22
C PHE A 740 2.09 -8.03 7.23
N LEU A 741 1.88 -8.68 8.37
CA LEU A 741 0.98 -8.18 9.42
C LEU A 741 1.53 -6.93 10.11
N ARG A 742 2.87 -6.78 10.21
CA ARG A 742 3.50 -5.51 10.64
C ARG A 742 3.16 -4.37 9.67
N GLY A 743 3.17 -4.64 8.35
CA GLY A 743 2.73 -3.67 7.34
C GLY A 743 1.26 -3.26 7.53
N ARG A 744 0.38 -4.25 7.74
CA ARG A 744 -1.04 -4.02 8.05
C ARG A 744 -1.23 -3.19 9.33
N THR A 745 -0.41 -3.45 10.34
CA THR A 745 -0.44 -2.70 11.60
C THR A 745 -0.09 -1.22 11.38
N LYS A 746 0.93 -0.93 10.57
CA LYS A 746 1.29 0.45 10.16
C LYS A 746 0.18 1.13 9.37
N GLU A 747 -0.44 0.40 8.44
CA GLU A 747 -1.56 0.90 7.64
C GLU A 747 -2.74 1.32 8.53
N ILE A 748 -3.16 0.46 9.46
CA ILE A 748 -4.29 0.70 10.37
C ILE A 748 -3.96 1.80 11.41
N SER A 749 -2.70 1.90 11.83
CA SER A 749 -2.25 2.94 12.77
C SER A 749 -2.03 4.33 12.13
N GLY A 750 -2.27 4.46 10.82
CA GLY A 750 -2.18 5.75 10.13
C GLY A 750 -0.77 6.12 9.64
N ASP A 751 0.13 5.14 9.48
CA ASP A 751 1.45 5.29 8.86
C ASP A 751 1.47 4.62 7.47
N PRO A 752 0.81 5.20 6.46
CA PRO A 752 0.72 4.60 5.12
C PRO A 752 2.10 4.53 4.43
N ASP A 753 2.98 5.50 4.67
CA ASP A 753 4.32 5.51 4.08
C ASP A 753 5.20 4.40 4.64
N GLY A 754 5.19 4.21 5.97
CA GLY A 754 5.87 3.07 6.59
C GLY A 754 5.26 1.73 6.17
N ALA A 755 3.94 1.64 6.01
CA ALA A 755 3.27 0.42 5.54
C ALA A 755 3.74 0.03 4.14
N VAL A 756 3.81 0.99 3.20
CA VAL A 756 4.32 0.76 1.84
C VAL A 756 5.75 0.20 1.86
N VAL A 757 6.65 0.78 2.67
CA VAL A 757 8.03 0.29 2.80
C VAL A 757 8.06 -1.17 3.27
N VAL A 758 7.27 -1.49 4.30
CA VAL A 758 7.20 -2.86 4.81
C VAL A 758 6.61 -3.82 3.78
N TYR A 759 5.58 -3.41 3.02
CA TYR A 759 5.02 -4.23 1.95
C TYR A 759 6.01 -4.48 0.81
N GLU A 760 6.79 -3.48 0.40
CA GLU A 760 7.86 -3.65 -0.59
C GLU A 760 8.93 -4.65 -0.12
N GLU A 761 9.26 -4.65 1.18
CA GLU A 761 10.17 -5.65 1.75
C GLU A 761 9.56 -7.06 1.70
N VAL A 762 8.26 -7.20 1.99
CA VAL A 762 7.55 -8.48 1.92
C VAL A 762 7.46 -9.00 0.49
N GLU A 763 7.19 -8.14 -0.49
CA GLU A 763 7.15 -8.50 -1.92
C GLU A 763 8.45 -9.13 -2.43
N ASN A 764 9.58 -8.70 -1.87
CA ASN A 764 10.91 -9.23 -2.16
C ASN A 764 11.29 -10.46 -1.31
N GLY A 765 10.40 -10.89 -0.41
CA GLY A 765 10.59 -12.06 0.45
C GLY A 765 10.44 -13.41 -0.27
N ASN A 766 10.46 -14.47 0.52
CA ASN A 766 10.36 -15.87 0.09
C ASN A 766 8.98 -16.50 0.37
N HIS A 767 8.14 -15.87 1.20
CA HIS A 767 6.79 -16.36 1.48
C HIS A 767 5.77 -15.91 0.42
N ARG A 768 5.52 -16.77 -0.58
CA ARG A 768 4.63 -16.47 -1.73
C ARG A 768 3.24 -15.91 -1.36
N PRO A 769 2.50 -16.47 -0.38
CA PRO A 769 1.19 -15.93 0.00
C PRO A 769 1.28 -14.47 0.48
N SER A 770 2.23 -14.18 1.37
CA SER A 770 2.42 -12.83 1.90
C SER A 770 2.89 -11.84 0.84
N ARG A 771 3.67 -12.28 -0.15
CA ARG A 771 4.06 -11.43 -1.29
C ARG A 771 2.86 -10.96 -2.10
N ALA A 772 1.95 -11.89 -2.42
CA ALA A 772 0.74 -11.56 -3.18
C ALA A 772 -0.19 -10.63 -2.38
N ARG A 773 -0.42 -10.95 -1.10
CA ARG A 773 -1.22 -10.10 -0.19
C ARG A 773 -0.60 -8.72 0.02
N ALA A 774 0.72 -8.63 0.20
CA ALA A 774 1.44 -7.35 0.33
C ALA A 774 1.35 -6.50 -0.93
N SER A 775 1.48 -7.12 -2.11
CA SER A 775 1.37 -6.40 -3.38
C SER A 775 -0.02 -5.85 -3.63
N LEU A 776 -1.07 -6.59 -3.27
CA LEU A 776 -2.44 -6.09 -3.34
C LEU A 776 -2.65 -4.95 -2.35
N ALA A 777 -2.34 -5.17 -1.07
CA ALA A 777 -2.50 -4.17 0.00
C ALA A 777 -1.73 -2.87 -0.32
N LYS A 778 -0.51 -2.98 -0.87
CA LYS A 778 0.26 -1.82 -1.32
C LYS A 778 -0.44 -1.07 -2.46
N ALA A 779 -0.92 -1.78 -3.49
CA ALA A 779 -1.60 -1.15 -4.61
C ALA A 779 -2.88 -0.44 -4.18
N GLU A 780 -3.70 -1.09 -3.35
CA GLU A 780 -4.92 -0.51 -2.77
C GLU A 780 -4.61 0.72 -1.92
N LEU A 781 -3.59 0.65 -1.07
CA LEU A 781 -3.15 1.76 -0.23
C LEU A 781 -2.67 2.95 -1.07
N LEU A 782 -1.89 2.70 -2.11
CA LEU A 782 -1.43 3.73 -3.03
C LEU A 782 -2.58 4.36 -3.82
N LEU A 783 -3.58 3.58 -4.24
CA LEU A 783 -4.76 4.09 -4.94
C LEU A 783 -5.62 4.95 -4.00
N LYS A 784 -5.85 4.48 -2.77
CA LYS A 784 -6.60 5.20 -1.73
C LYS A 784 -5.99 6.57 -1.41
N HIS A 785 -4.67 6.69 -1.49
CA HIS A 785 -3.95 7.96 -1.29
C HIS A 785 -3.64 8.71 -2.60
N GLU A 786 -4.30 8.37 -3.72
CA GLU A 786 -4.15 9.01 -5.03
C GLU A 786 -2.69 9.03 -5.55
N ARG A 787 -1.86 8.09 -5.09
CA ARG A 787 -0.44 7.96 -5.49
C ARG A 787 -0.27 7.17 -6.78
N ILE A 788 -1.23 6.30 -7.07
CA ILE A 788 -1.41 5.65 -8.37
C ILE A 788 -2.82 5.95 -8.90
N ASN A 789 -2.99 5.87 -10.22
CA ASN A 789 -4.29 6.01 -10.87
C ASN A 789 -4.94 4.65 -11.18
N ASP A 790 -6.18 4.68 -11.69
CA ASP A 790 -6.96 3.47 -12.02
C ASP A 790 -6.22 2.54 -13.02
N LYS A 791 -5.46 3.09 -13.97
CA LYS A 791 -4.69 2.30 -14.94
C LYS A 791 -3.51 1.59 -14.27
N GLU A 792 -2.79 2.28 -13.40
CA GLU A 792 -1.69 1.69 -12.64
C GLU A 792 -2.18 0.61 -11.65
N MET A 793 -3.39 0.77 -11.10
CA MET A 793 -4.04 -0.28 -10.31
C MET A 793 -4.35 -1.52 -11.17
N ILE A 794 -4.96 -1.34 -12.35
CA ILE A 794 -5.21 -2.44 -13.30
C ILE A 794 -3.91 -3.19 -13.62
N GLU A 795 -2.83 -2.47 -13.95
CA GLU A 795 -1.53 -3.09 -14.21
C GLU A 795 -0.97 -3.87 -13.01
N ALA A 796 -1.24 -3.42 -11.78
CA ALA A 796 -0.83 -4.13 -10.56
C ALA A 796 -1.65 -5.43 -10.37
N LEU A 797 -2.97 -5.36 -10.52
CA LEU A 797 -3.86 -6.52 -10.41
C LEU A 797 -3.60 -7.56 -11.53
N GLU A 798 -3.36 -7.11 -12.76
CA GLU A 798 -2.99 -7.99 -13.89
C GLU A 798 -1.71 -8.79 -13.59
N LYS A 799 -0.68 -8.16 -13.03
CA LYS A 799 0.55 -8.85 -12.63
C LYS A 799 0.28 -9.89 -11.55
N LEU A 800 -0.61 -9.59 -10.60
CA LEU A 800 -0.96 -10.51 -9.53
C LEU A 800 -1.65 -11.79 -10.03
N ARG A 801 -2.40 -11.71 -11.13
CA ARG A 801 -3.01 -12.90 -11.76
C ARG A 801 -1.99 -13.94 -12.21
N PHE A 802 -0.73 -13.56 -12.44
CA PHE A 802 0.34 -14.51 -12.78
C PHE A 802 1.13 -14.97 -11.54
N ALA A 803 0.99 -14.28 -10.41
CA ALA A 803 1.70 -14.59 -9.18
C ALA A 803 0.98 -15.65 -8.32
N TRP A 804 -0.35 -15.66 -8.34
CA TRP A 804 -1.21 -16.45 -7.45
C TRP A 804 -2.47 -16.98 -8.15
N ARG A 805 -2.94 -18.19 -7.77
CA ARG A 805 -4.06 -18.92 -8.39
C ARG A 805 -4.76 -19.86 -7.39
N GLY A 806 -6.07 -20.06 -7.57
CA GLY A 806 -6.82 -21.24 -7.13
C GLY A 806 -7.71 -21.09 -5.89
N ASP A 807 -7.68 -19.95 -5.20
CA ASP A 807 -8.38 -19.74 -3.92
C ASP A 807 -9.21 -18.44 -3.92
N ASP A 808 -9.80 -18.12 -2.75
CA ASP A 808 -10.60 -16.91 -2.54
C ASP A 808 -9.83 -15.62 -2.87
N PHE A 809 -8.50 -15.64 -2.74
CA PHE A 809 -7.67 -14.51 -3.15
C PHE A 809 -7.72 -14.31 -4.67
N GLU A 810 -7.63 -15.36 -5.49
CA GLU A 810 -7.80 -15.23 -6.94
C GLU A 810 -9.22 -14.78 -7.30
N PHE A 811 -10.27 -15.32 -6.64
CA PHE A 811 -11.64 -14.88 -6.89
C PHE A 811 -11.82 -13.37 -6.66
N ASN A 812 -11.40 -12.89 -5.48
CA ASN A 812 -11.48 -11.47 -5.12
C ASN A 812 -10.62 -10.59 -6.04
N LEU A 813 -9.45 -11.06 -6.42
CA LEU A 813 -8.58 -10.38 -7.39
C LEU A 813 -9.24 -10.24 -8.76
N LEU A 814 -9.87 -11.30 -9.28
CA LEU A 814 -10.55 -11.27 -10.57
C LEU A 814 -11.78 -10.36 -10.53
N ARG A 815 -12.55 -10.41 -9.43
CA ARG A 815 -13.69 -9.51 -9.23
C ARG A 815 -13.26 -8.05 -9.24
N SER A 816 -12.29 -7.69 -8.38
CA SER A 816 -11.74 -6.33 -8.31
C SER A 816 -11.15 -5.85 -9.64
N LEU A 817 -10.42 -6.72 -10.36
CA LEU A 817 -9.89 -6.37 -11.69
C LEU A 817 -11.03 -6.14 -12.71
N GLY A 818 -12.05 -7.00 -12.69
CA GLY A 818 -13.25 -6.85 -13.53
C GLY A 818 -13.92 -5.49 -13.31
N ASP A 819 -14.13 -5.12 -12.06
CA ASP A 819 -14.74 -3.86 -11.66
C ASP A 819 -13.89 -2.65 -12.11
N MET A 820 -12.56 -2.75 -11.96
CA MET A 820 -11.64 -1.71 -12.41
C MET A 820 -11.65 -1.52 -13.94
N TYR A 821 -11.77 -2.61 -14.71
CA TYR A 821 -11.95 -2.50 -16.16
C TYR A 821 -13.28 -1.84 -16.52
N VAL A 822 -14.38 -2.22 -15.86
CA VAL A 822 -15.70 -1.59 -16.09
C VAL A 822 -15.66 -0.10 -15.75
N LYS A 823 -15.08 0.26 -14.59
CA LYS A 823 -14.90 1.65 -14.14
C LYS A 823 -14.14 2.51 -15.16
N THR A 824 -13.16 1.93 -15.84
CA THR A 824 -12.33 2.64 -16.84
C THR A 824 -12.90 2.58 -18.26
N GLY A 825 -14.12 2.05 -18.44
CA GLY A 825 -14.79 1.92 -19.74
C GLY A 825 -14.32 0.73 -20.59
N ASN A 826 -13.43 -0.13 -20.07
CA ASN A 826 -13.02 -1.36 -20.73
C ASN A 826 -13.98 -2.51 -20.45
N TYR A 827 -15.23 -2.37 -20.91
CA TYR A 827 -16.31 -3.31 -20.61
C TYR A 827 -16.04 -4.74 -21.06
N ARG A 828 -15.35 -4.92 -22.19
CA ARG A 828 -15.05 -6.25 -22.74
C ARG A 828 -14.16 -7.05 -21.79
N ASP A 829 -13.04 -6.47 -21.37
CA ASP A 829 -12.10 -7.15 -20.46
C ASP A 829 -12.69 -7.27 -19.05
N GLY A 830 -13.50 -6.29 -18.62
CA GLY A 830 -14.27 -6.35 -17.39
C GLY A 830 -15.19 -7.56 -17.33
N LEU A 831 -16.14 -7.66 -18.27
CA LEU A 831 -17.08 -8.77 -18.34
C LEU A 831 -16.38 -10.12 -18.58
N ARG A 832 -15.27 -10.17 -19.33
CA ARG A 832 -14.47 -11.40 -19.47
C ARG A 832 -13.89 -11.87 -18.14
N THR A 833 -13.33 -10.93 -17.37
CA THR A 833 -12.68 -11.23 -16.09
C THR A 833 -13.72 -11.64 -15.05
N LEU A 834 -14.87 -10.97 -14.98
CA LEU A 834 -15.98 -11.37 -14.12
C LEU A 834 -16.57 -12.74 -14.52
N ARG A 835 -16.72 -13.01 -15.83
CA ARG A 835 -17.12 -14.34 -16.33
C ARG A 835 -16.13 -15.42 -15.89
N GLN A 836 -14.83 -15.12 -15.92
CA GLN A 836 -13.79 -16.03 -15.44
C GLN A 836 -13.96 -16.31 -13.93
N ALA A 837 -14.18 -15.28 -13.11
CA ALA A 837 -14.45 -15.43 -11.68
C ALA A 837 -15.66 -16.34 -11.42
N ALA A 838 -16.80 -16.06 -12.05
CA ALA A 838 -18.03 -16.85 -11.88
C ALA A 838 -17.90 -18.29 -12.40
N THR A 839 -17.14 -18.51 -13.49
CA THR A 839 -17.02 -19.84 -14.12
C THR A 839 -16.02 -20.75 -13.40
N TYR A 840 -14.87 -20.20 -12.99
CA TYR A 840 -13.81 -20.97 -12.35
C TYR A 840 -14.13 -21.25 -10.87
N PHE A 841 -14.86 -20.34 -10.22
CA PHE A 841 -15.22 -20.44 -8.82
C PHE A 841 -16.73 -20.65 -8.63
N ARG A 842 -17.33 -21.56 -9.41
CA ARG A 842 -18.78 -21.85 -9.36
C ARG A 842 -19.33 -22.23 -7.98
N GLN A 843 -18.49 -22.78 -7.11
CA GLN A 843 -18.86 -23.18 -5.74
C GLN A 843 -18.63 -22.06 -4.71
N HIS A 844 -18.02 -20.95 -5.10
CA HIS A 844 -17.78 -19.83 -4.18
C HIS A 844 -19.10 -19.14 -3.82
N PRO A 845 -19.33 -18.78 -2.54
CA PRO A 845 -20.60 -18.20 -2.08
C PRO A 845 -21.05 -16.95 -2.85
N GLU A 846 -20.09 -16.13 -3.31
CA GLU A 846 -20.38 -14.90 -4.05
C GLU A 846 -20.44 -15.06 -5.59
N ALA A 847 -20.27 -16.26 -6.14
CA ALA A 847 -20.23 -16.46 -7.59
C ALA A 847 -21.53 -16.06 -8.30
N GLU A 848 -22.68 -16.30 -7.65
CA GLU A 848 -23.98 -15.86 -8.15
C GLU A 848 -24.08 -14.32 -8.15
N ALA A 849 -23.58 -13.66 -7.11
CA ALA A 849 -23.58 -12.20 -7.02
C ALA A 849 -22.76 -11.56 -8.15
N VAL A 850 -21.59 -12.14 -8.49
CA VAL A 850 -20.78 -11.71 -9.64
C VAL A 850 -21.54 -11.89 -10.96
N THR A 851 -22.30 -12.97 -11.11
CA THR A 851 -23.13 -13.19 -12.31
C THR A 851 -24.24 -12.13 -12.42
N GLN A 852 -24.89 -11.78 -11.30
CA GLN A 852 -25.88 -10.70 -11.26
C GLN A 852 -25.26 -9.33 -11.55
N GLU A 853 -24.03 -9.08 -11.08
CA GLU A 853 -23.25 -7.88 -11.37
C GLU A 853 -22.96 -7.75 -12.88
N MET A 854 -22.55 -8.85 -13.54
CA MET A 854 -22.38 -8.88 -14.99
C MET A 854 -23.68 -8.54 -15.74
N ILE A 855 -24.83 -9.09 -15.31
CA ILE A 855 -26.14 -8.77 -15.89
C ILE A 855 -26.46 -7.28 -15.73
N ARG A 856 -26.23 -6.69 -14.55
CA ARG A 856 -26.46 -5.26 -14.30
C ARG A 856 -25.59 -4.38 -15.18
N ILE A 857 -24.30 -4.70 -15.30
CA ILE A 857 -23.37 -3.97 -16.19
C ILE A 857 -23.86 -4.04 -17.64
N PHE A 858 -24.32 -5.21 -18.08
CA PHE A 858 -24.86 -5.41 -19.43
C PHE A 858 -26.19 -4.66 -19.64
N GLU A 859 -27.08 -4.63 -18.65
CA GLU A 859 -28.29 -3.82 -18.66
C GLU A 859 -27.96 -2.32 -18.79
N GLU A 860 -27.04 -1.80 -17.98
CA GLU A 860 -26.63 -0.39 -18.06
C GLU A 860 -26.03 -0.03 -19.43
N LEU A 861 -25.22 -0.92 -20.00
CA LEU A 861 -24.65 -0.73 -21.32
C LEU A 861 -25.72 -0.54 -22.39
N TYR A 862 -26.66 -1.48 -22.49
CA TYR A 862 -27.56 -1.52 -23.64
C TYR A 862 -28.91 -0.84 -23.41
N LEU A 863 -29.36 -0.69 -22.16
CA LEU A 863 -30.62 -0.01 -21.83
C LEU A 863 -30.42 1.46 -21.45
N ALA A 864 -29.37 1.80 -20.71
CA ALA A 864 -29.09 3.17 -20.28
C ALA A 864 -28.18 3.95 -21.26
N SER A 865 -28.13 3.53 -22.53
CA SER A 865 -27.43 4.21 -23.63
C SER A 865 -25.91 4.39 -23.48
N LYS A 866 -25.25 3.79 -22.48
CA LYS A 866 -23.79 3.80 -22.38
C LYS A 866 -23.09 3.11 -23.58
N ALA A 867 -23.76 2.14 -24.21
CA ALA A 867 -23.27 1.51 -25.44
C ALA A 867 -23.25 2.47 -26.64
N ASP A 868 -23.96 3.60 -26.59
CA ASP A 868 -23.97 4.60 -27.66
C ASP A 868 -22.68 5.45 -27.67
N GLU A 869 -21.93 5.45 -26.56
CA GLU A 869 -20.59 6.05 -26.46
C GLU A 869 -19.51 5.16 -27.10
N LEU A 870 -19.82 3.88 -27.34
CA LEU A 870 -18.89 2.93 -27.96
C LEU A 870 -19.01 3.00 -29.49
N PRO A 871 -17.91 2.74 -30.23
CA PRO A 871 -18.01 2.52 -31.66
C PRO A 871 -19.06 1.43 -31.96
N PRO A 872 -19.99 1.61 -32.92
CA PRO A 872 -21.09 0.69 -33.12
C PRO A 872 -20.67 -0.78 -33.30
N VAL A 873 -19.58 -1.02 -34.03
CA VAL A 873 -19.01 -2.36 -34.24
C VAL A 873 -18.54 -2.98 -32.92
N THR A 874 -17.95 -2.18 -32.02
CA THR A 874 -17.52 -2.62 -30.69
C THR A 874 -18.72 -2.97 -29.82
N ALA A 875 -19.77 -2.15 -29.84
CA ALA A 875 -21.01 -2.43 -29.11
C ALA A 875 -21.69 -3.72 -29.60
N ILE A 876 -21.70 -3.99 -30.92
CA ILE A 876 -22.24 -5.23 -31.48
C ILE A 876 -21.39 -6.44 -31.05
N ALA A 877 -20.07 -6.37 -31.22
CA ALA A 877 -19.17 -7.45 -30.85
C ALA A 877 -19.23 -7.79 -29.36
N LEU A 878 -19.38 -6.76 -28.50
CA LEU A 878 -19.56 -6.93 -27.07
C LEU A 878 -20.88 -7.64 -26.75
N TYR A 879 -21.96 -7.29 -27.44
CA TYR A 879 -23.25 -7.94 -27.24
C TYR A 879 -23.17 -9.42 -27.61
N ASP A 880 -22.61 -9.73 -28.78
CA ASP A 880 -22.52 -11.10 -29.29
C ASP A 880 -21.68 -12.00 -28.40
N GLU A 881 -20.61 -11.46 -27.81
CA GLU A 881 -19.71 -12.18 -26.89
C GLU A 881 -20.36 -12.52 -25.53
N PHE A 882 -21.35 -11.73 -25.12
CA PHE A 882 -22.03 -11.83 -23.82
C PHE A 882 -23.55 -11.96 -23.94
N ARG A 883 -24.05 -12.52 -25.05
CA ARG A 883 -25.50 -12.63 -25.31
C ARG A 883 -26.24 -13.35 -24.18
N GLU A 884 -25.53 -14.26 -23.48
CA GLU A 884 -26.03 -15.01 -22.34
C GLU A 884 -26.48 -14.12 -21.16
N LEU A 885 -26.01 -12.86 -21.10
CA LEU A 885 -26.38 -11.88 -20.08
C LEU A 885 -27.67 -11.12 -20.42
N THR A 886 -28.30 -11.39 -21.56
CA THR A 886 -29.56 -10.76 -21.94
C THR A 886 -30.69 -11.23 -21.00
N PRO A 887 -31.34 -10.34 -20.24
CA PRO A 887 -32.38 -10.74 -19.30
C PRO A 887 -33.62 -11.31 -20.03
N ALA A 888 -34.43 -12.09 -19.33
CA ALA A 888 -35.73 -12.55 -19.84
C ALA A 888 -36.79 -11.44 -19.77
N GLY A 889 -37.83 -11.53 -20.59
CA GLY A 889 -38.97 -10.61 -20.60
C GLY A 889 -38.68 -9.26 -21.28
N ASP A 890 -39.45 -8.24 -20.90
CA ASP A 890 -39.53 -6.94 -21.59
C ASP A 890 -38.19 -6.21 -21.69
N LYS A 891 -37.35 -6.29 -20.66
CA LYS A 891 -36.01 -5.68 -20.64
C LYS A 891 -35.11 -6.27 -21.73
N GLY A 892 -35.06 -7.60 -21.83
CA GLY A 892 -34.26 -8.28 -22.86
C GLY A 892 -34.81 -8.01 -24.25
N ASP A 893 -36.12 -7.91 -24.37
CA ASP A 893 -36.77 -7.55 -25.63
C ASP A 893 -36.44 -6.12 -26.05
N GLU A 894 -36.39 -5.18 -25.12
CA GLU A 894 -35.92 -3.82 -25.40
C GLU A 894 -34.45 -3.79 -25.82
N MET A 895 -33.60 -4.56 -25.14
CA MET A 895 -32.18 -4.64 -25.43
C MET A 895 -31.91 -5.13 -26.86
N ILE A 896 -32.59 -6.21 -27.27
CA ILE A 896 -32.50 -6.76 -28.63
C ILE A 896 -33.01 -5.75 -29.66
N ARG A 897 -34.05 -4.96 -29.36
CA ARG A 897 -34.53 -3.89 -30.26
C ARG A 897 -33.46 -2.81 -30.44
N LYS A 898 -32.88 -2.32 -29.35
CA LYS A 898 -31.79 -1.33 -29.42
C LYS A 898 -30.56 -1.88 -30.15
N LEU A 899 -30.27 -3.18 -30.05
CA LEU A 899 -29.21 -3.81 -30.83
C LEU A 899 -29.54 -3.84 -32.33
N ALA A 900 -30.78 -4.21 -32.70
CA ALA A 900 -31.22 -4.20 -34.09
C ALA A 900 -31.16 -2.80 -34.71
N ASP A 901 -31.51 -1.76 -33.94
CA ASP A 901 -31.40 -0.37 -34.36
C ASP A 901 -29.94 0.01 -34.66
N ARG A 902 -28.98 -0.40 -33.81
CA ARG A 902 -27.54 -0.16 -34.01
C ARG A 902 -26.98 -0.92 -35.21
N LEU A 903 -27.38 -2.18 -35.40
CA LEU A 903 -27.01 -2.97 -36.58
C LEU A 903 -27.49 -2.29 -37.86
N ALA A 904 -28.73 -1.78 -37.86
CA ALA A 904 -29.26 -1.07 -39.01
C ALA A 904 -28.50 0.23 -39.30
N ALA A 905 -28.10 0.99 -38.27
CA ALA A 905 -27.35 2.23 -38.42
C ALA A 905 -25.98 2.04 -39.11
N VAL A 906 -25.35 0.87 -38.98
CA VAL A 906 -24.11 0.50 -39.68
C VAL A 906 -24.33 -0.35 -40.94
N ASP A 907 -25.53 -0.31 -41.52
CA ASP A 907 -25.93 -1.04 -42.74
C ASP A 907 -25.89 -2.58 -42.62
N LEU A 908 -25.88 -3.12 -41.40
CA LEU A 908 -26.05 -4.56 -41.13
C LEU A 908 -27.55 -4.93 -41.09
N LEU A 909 -28.24 -4.62 -42.20
CA LEU A 909 -29.70 -4.75 -42.31
C LEU A 909 -30.21 -6.19 -42.20
N ARG A 910 -29.38 -7.17 -42.60
CA ARG A 910 -29.78 -8.59 -42.57
C ARG A 910 -29.86 -9.08 -41.13
N GLU A 911 -28.83 -8.80 -40.34
CA GLU A 911 -28.70 -9.17 -38.95
C GLU A 911 -29.75 -8.46 -38.10
N ALA A 912 -29.97 -7.16 -38.33
CA ALA A 912 -31.05 -6.40 -37.71
C ALA A 912 -32.43 -7.03 -37.98
N ALA A 913 -32.70 -7.41 -39.23
CA ALA A 913 -33.97 -8.05 -39.60
C ALA A 913 -34.16 -9.43 -38.96
N GLU A 914 -33.09 -10.23 -38.82
CA GLU A 914 -33.13 -11.54 -38.18
C GLU A 914 -33.49 -11.43 -36.69
N LEU A 915 -32.92 -10.45 -35.96
CA LEU A 915 -33.26 -10.21 -34.55
C LEU A 915 -34.72 -9.78 -34.38
N LEU A 916 -35.18 -8.81 -35.15
CA LEU A 916 -36.56 -8.30 -35.08
C LEU A 916 -37.58 -9.37 -35.52
N GLU A 917 -37.26 -10.19 -36.53
CA GLU A 917 -38.11 -11.30 -36.96
C GLU A 917 -38.29 -12.34 -35.86
N ASN A 918 -37.20 -12.74 -35.19
CA ASN A 918 -37.26 -13.68 -34.07
C ASN A 918 -38.12 -13.14 -32.91
N GLN A 919 -38.02 -11.84 -32.60
CA GLN A 919 -38.87 -11.22 -31.59
C GLN A 919 -40.36 -11.27 -31.96
N VAL A 920 -40.71 -10.90 -33.19
CA VAL A 920 -42.10 -10.91 -33.67
C VAL A 920 -42.69 -12.33 -33.67
N GLN A 921 -41.87 -13.34 -33.97
CA GLN A 921 -42.31 -14.73 -34.05
C GLN A 921 -42.47 -15.38 -32.66
N PHE A 922 -41.51 -15.18 -31.75
CA PHE A 922 -41.40 -16.03 -30.55
C PHE A 922 -41.48 -15.30 -29.22
N ARG A 923 -41.39 -13.96 -29.18
CA ARG A 923 -41.24 -13.21 -27.92
C ARG A 923 -42.34 -12.19 -27.67
N LEU A 924 -42.71 -11.40 -28.69
CA LEU A 924 -43.64 -10.28 -28.54
C LEU A 924 -45.11 -10.69 -28.73
N SER A 925 -46.02 -9.95 -28.10
CA SER A 925 -47.47 -10.04 -28.29
C SER A 925 -48.12 -8.65 -28.24
N GLY A 926 -49.40 -8.55 -28.63
CA GLY A 926 -50.18 -7.31 -28.55
C GLY A 926 -49.55 -6.15 -29.32
N GLN A 927 -49.78 -4.92 -28.85
CA GLN A 927 -49.36 -3.68 -29.53
C GLN A 927 -47.85 -3.64 -29.84
N GLN A 928 -47.01 -4.14 -28.94
CA GLN A 928 -45.56 -4.19 -29.15
C GLN A 928 -45.18 -5.06 -30.36
N LYS A 929 -45.87 -6.20 -30.57
CA LYS A 929 -45.65 -7.05 -31.75
C LYS A 929 -45.98 -6.32 -33.05
N ALA A 930 -47.08 -5.56 -33.08
CA ALA A 930 -47.47 -4.78 -34.25
C ALA A 930 -46.46 -3.68 -34.57
N GLN A 931 -46.02 -2.95 -33.54
CA GLN A 931 -44.99 -1.91 -33.60
C GLN A 931 -43.64 -2.42 -34.11
N VAL A 932 -43.16 -3.55 -33.58
CA VAL A 932 -41.88 -4.14 -34.02
C VAL A 932 -41.99 -4.74 -35.43
N GLY A 933 -43.17 -5.24 -35.80
CA GLY A 933 -43.45 -5.67 -37.17
C GLY A 933 -43.34 -4.57 -38.22
N VAL A 934 -43.71 -3.34 -37.88
CA VAL A 934 -43.51 -2.14 -38.72
C VAL A 934 -42.02 -1.87 -38.91
N ARG A 935 -41.24 -1.85 -37.82
CA ARG A 935 -39.78 -1.66 -37.88
C ARG A 935 -39.10 -2.72 -38.74
N LEU A 936 -39.48 -3.98 -38.55
CA LEU A 936 -38.98 -5.10 -39.36
C LEU A 936 -39.29 -4.92 -40.86
N ALA A 937 -40.50 -4.42 -41.19
CA ALA A 937 -40.87 -4.13 -42.58
C ALA A 937 -40.02 -3.00 -43.18
N VAL A 938 -39.75 -1.94 -42.42
CA VAL A 938 -38.85 -0.84 -42.81
C VAL A 938 -37.44 -1.36 -43.10
N VAL A 939 -36.88 -2.18 -42.22
CA VAL A 939 -35.55 -2.79 -42.43
C VAL A 939 -35.54 -3.68 -43.68
N TYR A 940 -36.60 -4.47 -43.92
CA TYR A 940 -36.71 -5.27 -45.15
C TYR A 940 -36.83 -4.43 -46.43
N LEU A 941 -37.55 -3.31 -46.39
CA LEU A 941 -37.65 -2.39 -47.52
C LEU A 941 -36.31 -1.73 -47.82
N ALA A 942 -35.59 -1.27 -46.78
CA ALA A 942 -34.23 -0.75 -46.92
C ALA A 942 -33.28 -1.80 -47.54
N ALA A 943 -33.43 -3.08 -47.14
CA ALA A 943 -32.67 -4.20 -47.69
C ALA A 943 -33.15 -4.69 -49.08
N LYS A 944 -34.07 -3.96 -49.74
CA LYS A 944 -34.68 -4.33 -51.05
C LYS A 944 -35.36 -5.71 -51.05
N LYS A 945 -36.02 -6.08 -49.93
CA LYS A 945 -36.75 -7.36 -49.75
C LYS A 945 -38.26 -7.13 -49.52
N PRO A 946 -39.00 -6.56 -50.49
CA PRO A 946 -40.40 -6.16 -50.29
C PRO A 946 -41.35 -7.33 -49.97
N LYS A 947 -41.13 -8.52 -50.53
CA LYS A 947 -41.91 -9.73 -50.20
C LYS A 947 -41.82 -10.11 -48.71
N ARG A 948 -40.65 -9.91 -48.10
CA ARG A 948 -40.45 -10.17 -46.65
C ARG A 948 -41.08 -9.06 -45.81
N ALA A 949 -41.03 -7.80 -46.26
CA ALA A 949 -41.69 -6.69 -45.60
C ALA A 949 -43.21 -6.93 -45.46
N ILE A 950 -43.90 -7.29 -46.55
CA ILE A 950 -45.34 -7.62 -46.50
C ILE A 950 -45.62 -8.79 -45.56
N ARG A 951 -44.77 -9.83 -45.58
CA ARG A 951 -44.91 -10.98 -44.68
C ARG A 951 -44.74 -10.58 -43.21
N ALA A 952 -43.77 -9.71 -42.91
CA ALA A 952 -43.53 -9.19 -41.57
C ALA A 952 -44.73 -8.40 -41.05
N LEU A 953 -45.31 -7.53 -41.89
CA LEU A 953 -46.56 -6.84 -41.58
C LEU A 953 -47.67 -7.87 -41.32
N LYS A 954 -47.97 -8.78 -42.23
CA LYS A 954 -49.05 -9.76 -42.05
C LYS A 954 -48.90 -10.62 -40.79
N LYS A 955 -47.70 -11.12 -40.50
CA LYS A 955 -47.42 -11.94 -39.30
C LYS A 955 -47.51 -11.16 -37.98
N SER A 956 -47.29 -9.84 -38.02
CA SER A 956 -47.32 -8.97 -36.83
C SER A 956 -48.67 -8.30 -36.59
N ALA A 957 -49.66 -8.53 -37.45
CA ALA A 957 -50.98 -7.93 -37.30
C ALA A 957 -51.64 -8.36 -35.98
N GLN A 958 -52.33 -7.44 -35.32
CA GLN A 958 -53.05 -7.66 -34.07
C GLN A 958 -54.49 -7.14 -34.16
N PRO A 959 -55.43 -7.71 -33.40
CA PRO A 959 -56.75 -7.11 -33.26
C PRO A 959 -56.65 -5.76 -32.54
N ASN A 960 -57.54 -4.81 -32.88
CA ASN A 960 -57.69 -3.51 -32.21
C ASN A 960 -56.41 -2.63 -32.21
N MET A 961 -55.68 -2.57 -33.34
CA MET A 961 -54.57 -1.63 -33.50
C MET A 961 -55.07 -0.17 -33.59
N PRO A 962 -54.31 0.82 -33.07
CA PRO A 962 -54.59 2.24 -33.31
C PRO A 962 -54.67 2.56 -34.80
N GLU A 963 -55.54 3.48 -35.18
CA GLU A 963 -55.78 3.84 -36.59
C GLU A 963 -54.50 4.32 -37.29
N GLU A 964 -53.69 5.12 -36.62
CA GLU A 964 -52.38 5.58 -37.12
C GLU A 964 -51.45 4.41 -37.48
N GLN A 965 -51.43 3.34 -36.67
CA GLN A 965 -50.61 2.16 -36.97
C GLN A 965 -51.15 1.40 -38.19
N ILE A 966 -52.47 1.32 -38.34
CA ILE A 966 -53.10 0.69 -39.52
C ILE A 966 -52.71 1.46 -40.79
N ILE A 967 -52.73 2.79 -40.73
CA ILE A 967 -52.35 3.68 -41.83
C ILE A 967 -50.87 3.49 -42.18
N THR A 968 -49.95 3.57 -41.21
CA THR A 968 -48.50 3.38 -41.45
C THR A 968 -48.21 2.01 -42.07
N ARG A 969 -48.88 0.95 -41.59
CA ARG A 969 -48.73 -0.41 -42.14
C ARG A 969 -49.23 -0.51 -43.57
N ARG A 970 -50.34 0.16 -43.90
CA ARG A 970 -50.88 0.26 -45.27
C ARG A 970 -49.89 0.95 -46.21
N HIS A 971 -49.29 2.06 -45.79
CA HIS A 971 -48.30 2.78 -46.61
C HIS A 971 -47.05 1.95 -46.87
N LEU A 972 -46.54 1.21 -45.87
CA LEU A 972 -45.42 0.30 -46.05
C LEU A 972 -45.76 -0.90 -46.95
N GLU A 973 -46.97 -1.45 -46.88
CA GLU A 973 -47.44 -2.51 -47.79
C GLU A 973 -47.58 -1.98 -49.22
N ALA A 974 -48.15 -0.79 -49.40
CA ALA A 974 -48.23 -0.11 -50.70
C ALA A 974 -46.83 0.16 -51.29
N ARG A 975 -45.88 0.65 -50.47
CA ARG A 975 -44.48 0.81 -50.89
C ARG A 975 -43.86 -0.51 -51.33
N ALA A 976 -44.06 -1.57 -50.55
CA ALA A 976 -43.56 -2.89 -50.89
C ALA A 976 -44.15 -3.43 -52.21
N MET A 977 -45.44 -3.16 -52.48
CA MET A 977 -46.09 -3.52 -53.76
C MET A 977 -45.50 -2.73 -54.93
N ILE A 978 -45.25 -1.44 -54.76
CA ILE A 978 -44.59 -0.58 -55.77
C ILE A 978 -43.19 -1.13 -56.09
N ASP A 979 -42.39 -1.47 -55.07
CA ASP A 979 -41.04 -2.06 -55.25
C ASP A 979 -41.06 -3.44 -55.94
N MET A 980 -42.20 -4.13 -55.93
CA MET A 980 -42.40 -5.39 -56.67
C MET A 980 -42.96 -5.20 -58.08
N GLY A 981 -43.17 -3.97 -58.53
CA GLY A 981 -43.82 -3.66 -59.82
C GLY A 981 -45.34 -3.87 -59.81
N GLN A 982 -45.98 -3.94 -58.64
CA GLN A 982 -47.43 -4.09 -58.47
C GLN A 982 -48.10 -2.75 -58.13
N ALA A 983 -47.74 -1.70 -58.86
CA ALA A 983 -48.16 -0.33 -58.56
C ALA A 983 -49.69 -0.14 -58.62
N ASP A 984 -50.38 -0.79 -59.58
CA ASP A 984 -51.85 -0.71 -59.69
C ASP A 984 -52.56 -1.23 -58.44
N LYS A 985 -52.03 -2.31 -57.84
CA LYS A 985 -52.58 -2.87 -56.60
C LYS A 985 -52.32 -1.95 -55.41
N ALA A 986 -51.18 -1.27 -55.39
CA ALA A 986 -50.86 -0.29 -54.36
C ALA A 986 -51.82 0.92 -54.43
N LEU A 987 -52.09 1.45 -55.63
CA LEU A 987 -53.05 2.53 -55.84
C LEU A 987 -54.46 2.11 -55.40
N MET A 988 -54.93 0.94 -55.86
CA MET A 988 -56.24 0.40 -55.47
C MET A 988 -56.37 0.28 -53.94
N MET A 989 -55.33 -0.22 -53.25
CA MET A 989 -55.32 -0.33 -51.79
C MET A 989 -55.42 1.03 -51.09
N LEU A 990 -54.76 2.07 -51.62
CA LEU A 990 -54.81 3.42 -51.04
C LEU A 990 -56.16 4.11 -51.31
N ASP A 991 -56.75 3.87 -52.48
CA ASP A 991 -57.99 4.52 -52.91
C ASP A 991 -59.24 3.86 -52.30
N GLU A 992 -59.28 2.52 -52.18
CA GLU A 992 -60.37 1.79 -51.50
C GLU A 992 -60.57 2.19 -50.04
N LYS A 993 -59.52 2.74 -49.42
CA LYS A 993 -59.51 3.18 -48.03
C LYS A 993 -59.60 4.70 -47.88
N GLU A 994 -59.83 5.42 -48.98
CA GLU A 994 -59.94 6.88 -49.00
C GLU A 994 -58.77 7.56 -48.25
N ASP A 995 -57.56 7.02 -48.42
CA ASP A 995 -56.37 7.47 -47.68
C ASP A 995 -55.81 8.76 -48.30
N GLU A 996 -56.22 9.91 -47.80
CA GLU A 996 -55.77 11.24 -48.27
C GLU A 996 -54.56 11.77 -47.48
N THR A 997 -53.85 10.91 -46.75
CA THR A 997 -52.66 11.33 -46.00
C THR A 997 -51.54 11.78 -46.93
N VAL A 998 -50.68 12.67 -46.43
CA VAL A 998 -49.48 13.13 -47.17
C VAL A 998 -48.61 11.96 -47.61
N ALA A 999 -48.47 10.93 -46.78
CA ALA A 999 -47.72 9.73 -47.08
C ALA A 999 -48.32 8.91 -48.23
N ALA A 1000 -49.64 8.73 -48.26
CA ALA A 1000 -50.33 8.07 -49.38
C ALA A 1000 -50.16 8.88 -50.68
N ASP A 1001 -50.28 10.21 -50.62
CA ASP A 1001 -50.09 11.06 -51.78
C ASP A 1001 -48.63 11.08 -52.27
N MET A 1002 -47.63 10.94 -51.40
CA MET A 1002 -46.23 10.76 -51.83
C MET A 1002 -46.07 9.48 -52.66
N LEU A 1003 -46.67 8.37 -52.21
CA LEU A 1003 -46.65 7.10 -52.95
C LEU A 1003 -47.41 7.18 -54.28
N ARG A 1004 -48.61 7.78 -54.29
CA ARG A 1004 -49.38 8.01 -55.53
C ARG A 1004 -48.60 8.87 -56.53
N SER A 1005 -47.99 9.95 -56.05
CA SER A 1005 -47.19 10.85 -56.88
C SER A 1005 -46.05 10.11 -57.56
N GLU A 1006 -45.31 9.27 -56.82
CA GLU A 1006 -44.23 8.45 -57.38
C GLU A 1006 -44.73 7.47 -58.44
N VAL A 1007 -45.85 6.77 -58.17
CA VAL A 1007 -46.44 5.83 -59.13
C VAL A 1007 -46.87 6.53 -60.42
N TYR A 1008 -47.67 7.60 -60.33
CA TYR A 1008 -48.15 8.32 -61.51
C TYR A 1008 -47.01 8.98 -62.30
N TRP A 1009 -46.02 9.51 -61.60
CA TRP A 1009 -44.84 10.09 -62.23
C TRP A 1009 -44.06 9.05 -63.03
N ASN A 1010 -43.75 7.90 -62.43
CA ASN A 1010 -43.02 6.81 -63.09
C ASN A 1010 -43.83 6.19 -64.26
N ALA A 1011 -45.16 6.18 -64.17
CA ALA A 1011 -46.05 5.73 -65.23
C ALA A 1011 -46.26 6.78 -66.35
N SER A 1012 -45.68 7.98 -66.24
CA SER A 1012 -45.93 9.12 -67.14
C SER A 1012 -47.41 9.55 -67.20
N ASP A 1013 -48.19 9.28 -66.14
CA ASP A 1013 -49.57 9.73 -66.00
C ASP A 1013 -49.61 11.15 -65.43
N TRP A 1014 -49.26 12.11 -66.27
CA TRP A 1014 -49.10 13.51 -65.89
C TRP A 1014 -50.39 14.15 -65.38
N ARG A 1015 -51.55 13.67 -65.85
CA ARG A 1015 -52.86 14.18 -65.42
C ARG A 1015 -53.08 13.89 -63.94
N ASN A 1016 -52.92 12.63 -63.53
CA ASN A 1016 -53.10 12.23 -62.14
C ASN A 1016 -51.94 12.73 -61.26
N ALA A 1017 -50.70 12.68 -61.74
CA ALA A 1017 -49.53 13.22 -61.04
C ALA A 1017 -49.71 14.70 -60.67
N SER A 1018 -50.16 15.55 -61.60
CA SER A 1018 -50.41 16.98 -61.32
C SER A 1018 -51.53 17.24 -60.31
N GLY A 1019 -52.48 16.31 -60.16
CA GLY A 1019 -53.51 16.37 -59.14
C GLY A 1019 -52.93 16.13 -57.75
N VAL A 1020 -52.17 15.05 -57.61
CA VAL A 1020 -51.55 14.61 -56.35
C VAL A 1020 -50.46 15.59 -55.89
N ILE A 1021 -49.54 16.00 -56.76
CA ILE A 1021 -48.43 16.92 -56.42
C ILE A 1021 -48.97 18.25 -55.90
N ARG A 1022 -50.10 18.73 -56.44
CA ARG A 1022 -50.75 19.96 -55.97
C ARG A 1022 -51.30 19.82 -54.55
N ARG A 1023 -51.89 18.66 -54.22
CA ARG A 1023 -52.34 18.36 -52.85
C ARG A 1023 -51.14 18.30 -51.91
N LEU A 1024 -50.07 17.61 -52.29
CA LEU A 1024 -48.82 17.55 -51.53
C LEU A 1024 -48.23 18.95 -51.26
N ALA A 1025 -48.11 19.78 -52.29
CA ALA A 1025 -47.61 21.15 -52.14
C ALA A 1025 -48.47 21.96 -51.15
N SER A 1026 -49.80 21.83 -51.26
CA SER A 1026 -50.74 22.51 -50.36
C SER A 1026 -50.63 21.99 -48.92
N ALA A 1027 -50.56 20.67 -48.73
CA ALA A 1027 -50.44 20.03 -47.42
C ALA A 1027 -49.11 20.37 -46.72
N LYS A 1028 -48.03 20.53 -47.50
CA LYS A 1028 -46.71 20.99 -47.02
C LYS A 1028 -46.64 22.51 -46.83
N GLY A 1029 -47.77 23.22 -46.96
CA GLY A 1029 -47.89 24.64 -46.63
C GLY A 1029 -47.51 25.61 -47.75
N ALA A 1030 -47.33 25.15 -49.00
CA ALA A 1030 -47.13 26.04 -50.13
C ALA A 1030 -48.41 26.87 -50.33
N ARG A 1031 -48.28 28.20 -50.23
CA ARG A 1031 -49.39 29.14 -50.37
C ARG A 1031 -49.10 30.12 -51.51
N ARG A 1032 -50.16 30.54 -52.19
CA ARG A 1032 -50.08 31.53 -53.28
C ARG A 1032 -49.42 32.82 -52.80
N ASN A 1033 -48.48 33.35 -53.57
CA ASN A 1033 -47.76 34.60 -53.30
C ASN A 1033 -47.09 34.67 -51.91
N LYS A 1034 -46.66 33.54 -51.36
CA LYS A 1034 -45.86 33.47 -50.12
C LYS A 1034 -44.49 32.86 -50.41
N PRO A 1035 -43.44 33.23 -49.65
CA PRO A 1035 -42.12 32.61 -49.79
C PRO A 1035 -42.21 31.09 -49.67
N LEU A 1036 -41.43 30.38 -50.48
CA LEU A 1036 -41.37 28.92 -50.51
C LEU A 1036 -40.06 28.44 -49.89
N ASN A 1037 -40.11 27.42 -49.04
CA ASN A 1037 -38.91 26.68 -48.66
C ASN A 1037 -38.44 25.75 -49.80
N GLU A 1038 -37.29 25.13 -49.63
CA GLU A 1038 -36.69 24.30 -50.69
C GLU A 1038 -37.53 23.06 -51.07
N GLU A 1039 -38.24 22.45 -50.11
CA GLU A 1039 -39.13 21.31 -50.38
C GLU A 1039 -40.38 21.75 -51.16
N GLN A 1040 -40.98 22.88 -50.76
CA GLN A 1040 -42.13 23.48 -51.42
C GLN A 1040 -41.78 23.93 -52.83
N ALA A 1041 -40.63 24.58 -53.03
CA ALA A 1041 -40.15 25.02 -54.33
C ALA A 1041 -39.97 23.84 -55.30
N ARG A 1042 -39.44 22.70 -54.81
CA ARG A 1042 -39.35 21.45 -55.57
C ARG A 1042 -40.72 20.91 -55.97
N LEU A 1043 -41.67 20.84 -55.04
CA LEU A 1043 -43.03 20.37 -55.34
C LEU A 1043 -43.74 21.27 -56.37
N ILE A 1044 -43.55 22.58 -56.29
CA ILE A 1044 -44.10 23.54 -57.26
C ILE A 1044 -43.44 23.40 -58.63
N LEU A 1045 -42.13 23.18 -58.68
CA LEU A 1045 -41.43 22.88 -59.94
C LEU A 1045 -41.96 21.58 -60.57
N ASN A 1046 -42.09 20.50 -59.77
CA ASN A 1046 -42.62 19.21 -60.24
C ASN A 1046 -44.07 19.33 -60.72
N LEU A 1047 -44.87 20.18 -60.06
CA LEU A 1047 -46.24 20.48 -60.51
C LEU A 1047 -46.24 21.19 -61.87
N ALA A 1048 -45.35 22.17 -62.07
CA ALA A 1048 -45.20 22.85 -63.35
C ALA A 1048 -44.78 21.88 -64.46
N VAL A 1049 -43.81 21.00 -64.18
CA VAL A 1049 -43.37 19.94 -65.10
C VAL A 1049 -44.52 19.02 -65.48
N ALA A 1050 -45.28 18.51 -64.50
CA ALA A 1050 -46.42 17.62 -64.76
C ALA A 1050 -47.48 18.31 -65.63
N TYR A 1051 -47.75 19.60 -65.42
CA TYR A 1051 -48.67 20.33 -66.30
C TYR A 1051 -48.13 20.53 -67.71
N THR A 1052 -46.84 20.84 -67.86
CA THR A 1052 -46.21 21.03 -69.17
C THR A 1052 -46.19 19.73 -69.96
N LEU A 1053 -45.78 18.61 -69.35
CA LEU A 1053 -45.77 17.29 -69.98
C LEU A 1053 -47.18 16.74 -70.25
N GLY A 1054 -48.16 17.10 -69.43
CA GLY A 1054 -49.57 16.76 -69.62
C GLY A 1054 -50.34 17.68 -70.58
N GLY A 1055 -49.69 18.65 -71.22
CA GLY A 1055 -50.32 19.60 -72.15
C GLY A 1055 -51.33 20.56 -71.51
N ASN A 1056 -51.26 20.77 -70.19
CA ASN A 1056 -52.21 21.60 -69.44
C ASN A 1056 -51.71 23.05 -69.31
N GLU A 1057 -51.79 23.80 -70.41
CA GLU A 1057 -51.34 25.20 -70.47
C GLU A 1057 -52.02 26.11 -69.45
N ARG A 1058 -53.32 25.86 -69.18
CA ARG A 1058 -54.07 26.58 -68.14
C ARG A 1058 -53.48 26.33 -66.75
N GLY A 1059 -53.04 25.09 -66.48
CA GLY A 1059 -52.37 24.70 -65.24
C GLY A 1059 -51.01 25.37 -65.09
N VAL A 1060 -50.17 25.35 -66.13
CA VAL A 1060 -48.87 26.06 -66.16
C VAL A 1060 -49.06 27.56 -65.93
N GLY A 1061 -50.05 28.17 -66.59
CA GLY A 1061 -50.38 29.58 -66.42
C GLY A 1061 -50.77 29.94 -64.99
N ARG A 1062 -51.54 29.08 -64.32
CA ARG A 1062 -51.89 29.25 -62.89
C ARG A 1062 -50.69 29.10 -61.97
N VAL A 1063 -49.86 28.07 -62.16
CA VAL A 1063 -48.66 27.86 -61.32
C VAL A 1063 -47.70 29.05 -61.44
N ARG A 1064 -47.51 29.58 -62.65
CA ARG A 1064 -46.74 30.82 -62.87
C ARG A 1064 -47.35 32.01 -62.14
N ALA A 1065 -48.67 32.20 -62.21
CA ALA A 1065 -49.34 33.33 -61.55
C ALA A 1065 -49.32 33.22 -60.01
N ASP A 1066 -49.52 32.02 -59.48
CA ASP A 1066 -49.67 31.77 -58.05
C ASP A 1066 -48.33 31.70 -57.30
N TYR A 1067 -47.26 31.22 -57.96
CA TYR A 1067 -45.98 30.92 -57.32
C TYR A 1067 -44.76 31.55 -58.01
N GLY A 1068 -44.93 32.20 -59.18
CA GLY A 1068 -43.80 32.71 -59.96
C GLY A 1068 -42.91 33.66 -59.18
N ASN A 1069 -43.48 34.66 -58.52
CA ASN A 1069 -42.72 35.61 -57.70
C ASN A 1069 -41.97 34.92 -56.55
N ALA A 1070 -42.58 33.91 -55.91
CA ALA A 1070 -41.95 33.20 -54.81
C ALA A 1070 -40.80 32.28 -55.29
N MET A 1071 -40.92 31.70 -56.49
CA MET A 1071 -39.89 30.86 -57.08
C MET A 1071 -38.63 31.64 -57.48
N GLU A 1072 -38.73 32.95 -57.74
CA GLU A 1072 -37.58 33.82 -58.07
C GLU A 1072 -36.52 33.89 -56.97
N GLU A 1073 -36.96 33.75 -55.72
CA GLU A 1073 -36.11 33.79 -54.53
C GLU A 1073 -35.50 32.42 -54.20
N THR A 1074 -35.80 31.38 -54.98
CA THR A 1074 -35.34 30.01 -54.74
C THR A 1074 -34.16 29.63 -55.64
N ALA A 1075 -33.41 28.61 -55.23
CA ALA A 1075 -32.35 28.03 -56.06
C ALA A 1075 -32.88 27.39 -57.38
N LEU A 1076 -34.20 27.21 -57.50
CA LEU A 1076 -34.86 26.56 -58.63
C LEU A 1076 -35.46 27.55 -59.64
N ARG A 1077 -35.20 28.87 -59.48
CA ARG A 1077 -35.79 29.93 -60.32
C ARG A 1077 -35.59 29.71 -61.82
N ASP A 1078 -34.38 29.31 -62.23
CA ASP A 1078 -34.01 29.24 -63.65
C ASP A 1078 -34.67 28.01 -64.32
N ALA A 1079 -34.72 26.89 -63.62
CA ALA A 1079 -35.46 25.70 -64.05
C ALA A 1079 -36.97 25.99 -64.13
N PHE A 1080 -37.52 26.68 -63.13
CA PHE A 1080 -38.93 27.04 -63.10
C PHE A 1080 -39.32 27.99 -64.24
N ARG A 1081 -38.54 29.06 -64.48
CA ARG A 1081 -38.75 30.00 -65.60
C ARG A 1081 -38.79 29.29 -66.95
N LEU A 1082 -37.88 28.34 -67.15
CA LEU A 1082 -37.75 27.61 -68.41
C LEU A 1082 -38.93 26.68 -68.68
N ILE A 1083 -39.36 25.92 -67.66
CA ILE A 1083 -40.49 24.96 -67.74
C ILE A 1083 -41.83 25.69 -67.79
N ALA A 1084 -41.94 26.78 -67.04
CA ALA A 1084 -43.15 27.57 -66.93
C ALA A 1084 -43.12 28.80 -67.84
N SER A 1085 -42.39 28.88 -68.96
CA SER A 1085 -42.50 30.02 -69.91
C SER A 1085 -43.66 29.82 -70.91
N ARG A 1086 -44.16 30.90 -71.55
CA ARG A 1086 -45.24 30.79 -72.57
C ARG A 1086 -44.72 30.33 -73.94
N GLU A 1087 -43.47 30.65 -74.27
CA GLU A 1087 -42.85 30.36 -75.58
C GLU A 1087 -42.52 28.87 -75.79
N ASN A 1088 -42.47 28.10 -74.70
CA ASN A 1088 -42.10 26.69 -74.69
C ASN A 1088 -43.30 25.72 -74.62
N ALA A 1089 -44.52 26.24 -74.59
CA ALA A 1089 -45.74 25.42 -74.54
C ALA A 1089 -45.88 24.62 -75.85
N GLY A 1090 -45.63 23.30 -75.77
CA GLY A 1090 -45.76 22.37 -76.90
C GLY A 1090 -44.54 22.21 -77.82
N MET A 1091 -43.43 22.93 -77.59
CA MET A 1091 -42.24 22.91 -78.48
C MET A 1091 -40.95 22.37 -77.85
N LEU A 1092 -40.97 21.97 -76.58
CA LEU A 1092 -39.78 21.42 -75.92
C LEU A 1092 -39.58 19.94 -76.29
N ASP A 1093 -38.40 19.59 -76.83
CA ASP A 1093 -37.99 18.20 -77.06
C ASP A 1093 -37.99 17.44 -75.71
N PRO A 1094 -38.68 16.28 -75.60
CA PRO A 1094 -38.69 15.42 -74.41
C PRO A 1094 -37.31 15.12 -73.83
N ARG A 1095 -36.25 15.08 -74.65
CA ARG A 1095 -34.87 14.86 -74.18
C ARG A 1095 -34.30 16.05 -73.42
N THR A 1096 -34.62 17.25 -73.87
CA THR A 1096 -34.20 18.51 -73.23
C THR A 1096 -34.92 18.67 -71.90
N ILE A 1097 -36.21 18.31 -71.86
CA ILE A 1097 -37.00 18.27 -70.62
C ILE A 1097 -36.40 17.27 -69.62
N ASN A 1098 -36.10 16.03 -70.02
CA ASN A 1098 -35.51 15.02 -69.12
C ASN A 1098 -34.12 15.43 -68.57
N GLN A 1099 -33.30 16.14 -69.34
CA GLN A 1099 -32.00 16.64 -68.85
C GLN A 1099 -32.16 17.76 -67.81
N LEU A 1100 -33.22 18.56 -67.92
CA LEU A 1100 -33.52 19.68 -67.02
C LEU A 1100 -34.33 19.28 -65.78
N ILE A 1101 -35.06 18.16 -65.84
CA ILE A 1101 -35.81 17.60 -64.70
C ILE A 1101 -34.87 16.81 -63.78
N LYS A 1102 -33.75 16.23 -64.26
CA LYS A 1102 -32.83 15.43 -63.44
C LYS A 1102 -32.47 15.99 -62.04
N PRO A 1103 -32.20 17.31 -61.86
CA PRO A 1103 -31.98 17.90 -60.53
C PRO A 1103 -33.23 17.94 -59.63
N ALA A 1104 -34.43 17.88 -60.22
CA ALA A 1104 -35.74 17.89 -59.58
C ALA A 1104 -36.41 16.49 -59.46
N GLU A 1105 -35.88 15.47 -60.17
CA GLU A 1105 -36.33 14.06 -60.11
C GLU A 1105 -36.12 13.39 -58.74
N ASN A 1106 -35.29 13.99 -57.87
CA ASN A 1106 -35.17 13.57 -56.48
C ASN A 1106 -36.42 14.02 -55.70
N PHE A 1107 -37.56 13.39 -55.96
CA PHE A 1107 -38.61 13.31 -54.96
C PHE A 1107 -37.94 12.81 -53.68
N SER A 1108 -38.19 13.47 -52.54
CA SER A 1108 -37.99 12.81 -51.26
C SER A 1108 -38.86 11.56 -51.29
N SER A 1109 -38.24 10.41 -51.63
CA SER A 1109 -38.94 9.14 -51.72
C SER A 1109 -39.65 8.89 -50.39
N PHE A 1110 -40.80 8.22 -50.41
CA PHE A 1110 -41.51 7.87 -49.17
C PHE A 1110 -40.57 7.21 -48.12
N MET A 1111 -39.55 6.47 -48.57
CA MET A 1111 -38.58 5.80 -47.71
C MET A 1111 -37.46 6.71 -47.16
N THR A 1112 -37.33 7.96 -47.60
CA THR A 1112 -36.19 8.84 -47.25
C THR A 1112 -36.15 9.11 -45.75
N GLU A 1113 -37.28 9.52 -45.15
CA GLU A 1113 -37.38 9.77 -43.70
C GLU A 1113 -37.08 8.50 -42.89
N TYR A 1114 -37.56 7.34 -43.35
CA TYR A 1114 -37.27 6.06 -42.71
C TYR A 1114 -35.79 5.67 -42.84
N GLN A 1115 -35.14 5.95 -43.96
CA GLN A 1115 -33.72 5.71 -44.17
C GLN A 1115 -32.85 6.62 -43.31
N GLU A 1116 -33.24 7.89 -43.12
CA GLU A 1116 -32.55 8.82 -42.23
C GLU A 1116 -32.66 8.36 -40.77
N ARG A 1117 -33.86 8.00 -40.30
CA ARG A 1117 -34.07 7.40 -38.97
C ARG A 1117 -33.29 6.09 -38.79
N LEU A 1118 -33.21 5.27 -39.84
CA LEU A 1118 -32.44 4.04 -39.84
C LEU A 1118 -30.94 4.31 -39.67
N LYS A 1119 -30.39 5.29 -40.40
CA LYS A 1119 -29.00 5.73 -40.27
C LYS A 1119 -28.70 6.37 -38.92
N ALA A 1120 -29.68 7.07 -38.34
CA ALA A 1120 -29.57 7.65 -37.01
C ALA A 1120 -29.68 6.61 -35.87
N GLY A 1121 -30.04 5.35 -36.17
CA GLY A 1121 -30.29 4.34 -35.13
C GLY A 1121 -31.57 4.59 -34.32
N GLU A 1122 -32.50 5.38 -34.87
CA GLU A 1122 -33.73 5.82 -34.21
C GLU A 1122 -34.97 5.09 -34.79
N LEU A 1123 -34.80 3.87 -35.30
CA LEU A 1123 -35.91 3.03 -35.75
C LEU A 1123 -36.96 2.81 -34.65
N SER A 1124 -36.53 2.90 -33.38
CA SER A 1124 -37.42 2.84 -32.25
C SER A 1124 -38.42 4.00 -32.15
N ALA A 1125 -38.09 5.16 -32.69
CA ALA A 1125 -38.93 6.36 -32.71
C ALA A 1125 -39.99 6.38 -33.85
N ILE A 1126 -40.11 5.31 -34.64
CA ILE A 1126 -41.12 5.18 -35.71
C ILE A 1126 -42.55 5.03 -35.17
N ASN A 1127 -42.70 4.68 -33.88
CA ASN A 1127 -43.95 4.22 -33.28
C ASN A 1127 -44.57 5.18 -32.28
#